data_AF-A0A3N0Z9D9-F1
#
_entry.id   AF-A0A3N0Z9D9-F1
#
_cell.length_a   1.000
_cell.length_b   1.000
_cell.length_c   1.000
_cell.angle_alpha   90.00
_cell.angle_beta   90.00
_cell.angle_gamma   90.00
#
_symmetry.space_group_name_H-M   'P 1'
#
loop_
_entity.id
_entity.type
_entity.pdbx_description
1 polymer ?
#
loop_
_entity_poly.entity_id
_entity_poly.type
_entity_poly.pdbx_seq_one_letter_code
_entity_poly.pdbx_strand_id
1 'polypeptide(L)'
;MWDSERGRLTGALSADVTMLLLNINHPRTQSQHVCDALAEWGAHGDWLGACDLTLDPNTAHTELILSDENRKITNMRTKQPYPDHPERFDEVPQVLCGESLPGRCYWEAEWSRGAVISMTYKEISRKGWSEDCMFGYNDKSWSLDCFNTNFYVRHNTNGTYIPVDRSSSTRVGVYVDVSAGTLSFYSVSDTHTLTHLHTFNTTFTEPLYAGFRVDYYKSSVSLCDIKQPPVRNNSDTHTTGVDHCGEIRSTAELHKYACDLTLDPNTANTRLILSEENRKITCVFQHQPYPDHPERFDDVPQVLCGESLTGRCYWEAEWSKRAEISVTYKGISRKGASEDCLFGSNDKSWSLDCSNKSFSVRHNKNSTDIPVISSSSKRVGVYVDVSAGTLSFYSVSDTHTLTHLHTFNTTFTEPLYAGFGVHYYKSSVSLCDIKQPPVRNNSDTHTTGFSDPKPSGLNIHPLLNCQSCVHIADSDQWVQIEPSACTDEGGSKFRVSTDPGRYECVRTRMRWVCDCDVTLQYCTVDGHFLNTELERLQCNRIAPVIDVTVISGKLEEVHLPHYACLGESDPSLKDAVKVLSVKDEGITTEPVQLTRFHAKIVQPSFSLKTLIISWIMRVDEHCDLLLYMRSKVPLILHVYFFPFDDCAKEKLEKEEKSSYPIPHPRPDRPFRMKTAHNLDVPGASIHPREGITFRRETPPNYFKVDTSLENDLQMTLIREEDQKTVWTATIKKKEIDLIQTKKDEACLNSEAGKARYFDNHWPDLIQGVENVQIIADKLCQQQLIHEEQYSEITQSLTSQESMRKICDIIRKHRDDVKAKFISILQEEKLYHF
;
A
#
# COMPACT_ATOMS: atom_id res chain seq x y z
N MET A 1 18.58 44.70 41.50
CA MET A 1 17.90 44.87 42.80
C MET A 1 16.96 43.68 42.91
N TRP A 2 17.40 42.60 43.57
CA TRP A 2 17.10 42.32 44.99
C TRP A 2 15.58 42.29 45.23
N ASP A 3 14.97 41.30 45.84
CA ASP A 3 15.42 40.03 46.42
C ASP A 3 14.15 39.35 46.95
N SER A 4 14.11 38.02 47.00
CA SER A 4 13.40 37.23 48.04
C SER A 4 11.85 37.39 48.17
N GLU A 5 11.04 36.52 48.74
CA GLU A 5 11.22 35.21 49.34
C GLU A 5 9.84 34.56 49.54
N ARG A 6 9.87 33.24 49.40
CA ARG A 6 9.01 32.18 49.94
C ARG A 6 7.95 32.56 51.00
N GLY A 7 6.77 31.95 50.84
CA GLY A 7 5.88 31.60 51.94
C GLY A 7 4.95 30.46 51.56
N ARG A 8 5.30 29.23 51.96
CA ARG A 8 4.43 28.04 51.88
C ARG A 8 3.25 28.20 52.84
N LEU A 9 2.04 27.87 52.40
CA LEU A 9 1.00 27.34 53.28
C LEU A 9 0.38 26.10 52.64
N THR A 10 0.65 24.96 53.28
CA THR A 10 -0.09 23.70 53.19
C THR A 10 -1.48 23.89 53.79
N GLY A 11 -2.54 23.36 53.16
CA GLY A 11 -3.84 23.27 53.81
C GLY A 11 -4.96 23.00 52.83
N ALA A 12 -5.60 21.84 52.99
CA ALA A 12 -6.71 21.32 52.22
C ALA A 12 -7.85 22.32 51.99
N LEU A 13 -8.47 22.26 50.80
CA LEU A 13 -9.83 22.76 50.57
C LEU A 13 -10.61 21.72 49.77
N SER A 14 -11.54 21.08 50.47
CA SER A 14 -12.72 20.42 49.92
C SER A 14 -13.84 21.46 49.82
N ALA A 15 -14.56 21.42 48.70
CA ALA A 15 -15.93 21.91 48.45
C ALA A 15 -16.21 23.43 48.55
N ASP A 16 -16.48 24.11 47.43
CA ASP A 16 -17.84 24.26 46.86
C ASP A 16 -17.95 25.36 45.76
N VAL A 17 -18.62 25.00 44.61
CA VAL A 17 -19.67 25.76 43.88
C VAL A 17 -19.27 27.06 43.11
N THR A 18 -19.51 27.36 41.80
CA THR A 18 -20.43 27.00 40.67
C THR A 18 -19.78 27.54 39.37
N MET A 19 -19.89 27.01 38.13
CA MET A 19 -21.03 27.10 37.20
C MET A 19 -20.77 26.31 35.88
N LEU A 20 -21.76 25.49 35.50
CA LEU A 20 -22.21 25.11 34.14
C LEU A 20 -21.20 24.61 33.07
N LEU A 21 -21.12 23.29 32.91
CA LEU A 21 -21.74 22.58 31.77
C LEU A 21 -21.73 21.07 32.04
N LEU A 22 -22.93 20.51 32.10
CA LEU A 22 -23.18 19.07 32.04
C LEU A 22 -22.74 18.53 30.68
N ASN A 23 -22.33 17.26 30.72
CA ASN A 23 -22.39 16.28 29.63
C ASN A 23 -21.10 16.06 28.82
N ILE A 24 -20.25 15.14 29.28
CA ILE A 24 -19.50 14.24 28.37
C ILE A 24 -19.47 12.84 29.00
N ASN A 25 -20.63 12.17 28.98
CA ASN A 25 -20.61 10.78 28.55
C ASN A 25 -20.46 10.86 27.03
N HIS A 26 -19.31 10.49 26.48
CA HIS A 26 -19.26 10.04 25.09
C HIS A 26 -19.29 8.51 25.13
N PRO A 27 -20.44 7.89 24.81
CA PRO A 27 -20.49 6.49 24.43
C PRO A 27 -19.66 6.29 23.15
N ARG A 28 -19.17 5.06 22.98
CA ARG A 28 -18.55 4.54 21.75
C ARG A 28 -19.25 5.10 20.51
N THR A 29 -18.48 5.58 19.53
CA THR A 29 -18.97 6.20 18.31
C THR A 29 -19.88 5.23 17.53
N GLN A 30 -21.11 5.70 17.24
CA GLN A 30 -22.20 4.95 16.61
C GLN A 30 -21.83 4.30 15.25
N SER A 31 -20.78 4.78 14.57
CA SER A 31 -20.30 4.16 13.32
C SER A 31 -19.59 2.82 13.52
N GLN A 32 -18.95 2.61 14.69
CA GLN A 32 -18.28 1.35 15.01
C GLN A 32 -19.30 0.25 15.30
N HIS A 33 -20.40 0.61 15.98
CA HIS A 33 -21.45 -0.34 16.35
C HIS A 33 -22.17 -0.96 15.14
N VAL A 34 -22.22 -0.30 13.98
CA VAL A 34 -22.86 -0.85 12.77
C VAL A 34 -21.88 -1.61 11.89
N CYS A 35 -20.62 -1.18 11.79
CA CYS A 35 -19.58 -2.01 11.16
C CYS A 35 -19.33 -3.30 11.95
N ASP A 36 -19.34 -3.22 13.28
CA ASP A 36 -19.20 -4.38 14.16
C ASP A 36 -20.49 -5.21 14.21
N ALA A 37 -21.70 -4.61 14.18
CA ALA A 37 -22.94 -5.38 14.08
C ALA A 37 -23.11 -6.06 12.71
N LEU A 38 -22.72 -5.43 11.60
CA LEU A 38 -22.71 -6.05 10.27
C LEU A 38 -21.61 -7.13 10.15
N ALA A 39 -20.49 -6.98 10.86
CA ALA A 39 -19.44 -7.99 10.96
C ALA A 39 -19.82 -9.17 11.89
N GLU A 40 -20.48 -8.91 13.02
CA GLU A 40 -21.06 -9.92 13.92
C GLU A 40 -22.21 -10.70 13.25
N TRP A 41 -23.01 -10.05 12.38
CA TRP A 41 -24.06 -10.71 11.58
C TRP A 41 -23.52 -11.72 10.57
N GLY A 42 -22.32 -11.49 10.02
CA GLY A 42 -21.66 -12.44 9.13
C GLY A 42 -21.12 -13.70 9.82
N ALA A 43 -20.92 -13.66 11.13
CA ALA A 43 -20.27 -14.73 11.90
C ALA A 43 -21.24 -15.81 12.40
N HIS A 44 -22.54 -15.51 12.51
CA HIS A 44 -23.54 -16.42 13.08
C HIS A 44 -24.43 -17.17 12.07
N GLY A 45 -24.25 -16.96 10.76
CA GLY A 45 -24.89 -17.79 9.74
C GLY A 45 -26.40 -17.56 9.49
N ASP A 46 -26.99 -16.50 10.04
CA ASP A 46 -28.39 -16.12 9.81
C ASP A 46 -28.49 -14.71 9.17
N TRP A 47 -28.47 -14.63 7.83
CA TRP A 47 -28.82 -13.39 7.10
C TRP A 47 -30.35 -13.24 6.97
N LEU A 48 -31.06 -13.14 8.08
CA LEU A 48 -32.50 -12.85 8.12
C LEU A 48 -32.86 -11.35 8.00
N GLY A 49 -31.91 -10.46 7.60
CA GLY A 49 -32.07 -9.00 7.73
C GLY A 49 -31.92 -8.13 6.47
N ALA A 50 -31.69 -8.69 5.27
CA ALA A 50 -31.76 -7.90 4.03
C ALA A 50 -33.23 -7.82 3.58
N CYS A 51 -33.81 -6.62 3.55
CA CYS A 51 -35.19 -6.47 3.09
C CYS A 51 -35.23 -6.33 1.58
N ASP A 52 -35.88 -7.28 0.92
CA ASP A 52 -36.27 -7.14 -0.48
C ASP A 52 -37.48 -6.20 -0.53
N LEU A 53 -37.21 -4.93 -0.83
CA LEU A 53 -38.21 -3.86 -0.86
C LEU A 53 -38.72 -3.66 -2.28
N THR A 54 -40.02 -3.54 -2.45
CA THR A 54 -40.64 -3.20 -3.73
C THR A 54 -41.53 -1.97 -3.60
N LEU A 55 -41.49 -1.08 -4.58
CA LEU A 55 -42.28 0.16 -4.58
C LEU A 55 -43.75 -0.17 -4.87
N ASP A 56 -44.68 0.31 -4.04
CA ASP A 56 -46.12 0.08 -4.21
C ASP A 56 -46.70 1.05 -5.26
N PRO A 57 -47.12 0.56 -6.44
CA PRO A 57 -47.72 1.40 -7.48
C PRO A 57 -49.04 2.06 -7.05
N ASN A 58 -49.70 1.56 -6.00
CA ASN A 58 -50.95 2.13 -5.48
C ASN A 58 -50.74 3.37 -4.62
N THR A 59 -49.51 3.56 -4.10
CA THR A 59 -49.14 4.76 -3.34
C THR A 59 -48.50 5.84 -4.21
N ALA A 60 -47.85 5.43 -5.30
CA ALA A 60 -47.06 6.29 -6.17
C ALA A 60 -47.85 7.50 -6.71
N HIS A 61 -47.31 8.70 -6.52
CA HIS A 61 -47.87 9.91 -7.13
C HIS A 61 -47.94 9.81 -8.66
N THR A 62 -48.96 10.42 -9.27
CA THR A 62 -49.20 10.32 -10.72
C THR A 62 -48.08 10.88 -11.59
N GLU A 63 -47.18 11.72 -11.08
CA GLU A 63 -46.02 12.22 -11.84
C GLU A 63 -44.78 11.30 -11.80
N LEU A 64 -44.83 10.22 -11.02
CA LEU A 64 -43.75 9.25 -10.93
C LEU A 64 -43.95 8.13 -11.94
N ILE A 65 -42.87 7.67 -12.56
CA ILE A 65 -42.83 6.40 -13.30
C ILE A 65 -42.07 5.38 -12.45
N LEU A 66 -42.72 4.25 -12.17
CA LEU A 66 -42.07 3.06 -11.65
C LEU A 66 -41.49 2.25 -12.81
N SER A 67 -40.26 1.79 -12.64
CA SER A 67 -39.48 1.02 -13.61
C SER A 67 -38.61 0.00 -12.88
N ASP A 68 -37.93 -0.88 -13.64
CA ASP A 68 -37.03 -1.90 -13.07
C ASP A 68 -37.75 -2.79 -12.06
N GLU A 69 -38.84 -3.43 -12.49
CA GLU A 69 -39.66 -4.30 -11.63
C GLU A 69 -40.17 -3.62 -10.34
N ASN A 70 -40.54 -2.33 -10.44
CA ASN A 70 -40.93 -1.49 -9.30
C ASN A 70 -39.80 -1.27 -8.27
N ARG A 71 -38.54 -1.23 -8.72
CA ARG A 71 -37.39 -0.92 -7.87
C ARG A 71 -36.80 0.46 -8.13
N LYS A 72 -37.30 1.16 -9.15
CA LYS A 72 -36.85 2.52 -9.48
C LYS A 72 -38.01 3.48 -9.75
N ILE A 73 -37.99 4.64 -9.09
CA ILE A 73 -38.85 5.78 -9.43
C ILE A 73 -38.12 6.83 -10.25
N THR A 74 -38.84 7.48 -11.16
CA THR A 74 -38.39 8.68 -11.88
C THR A 74 -39.50 9.73 -11.94
N ASN A 75 -39.22 10.97 -11.57
CA ASN A 75 -40.19 12.07 -11.71
C ASN A 75 -40.18 12.64 -13.14
N MET A 76 -41.31 12.52 -13.84
CA MET A 76 -41.47 13.01 -15.21
C MET A 76 -42.23 14.33 -15.31
N ARG A 77 -42.80 14.85 -14.21
CA ARG A 77 -43.70 16.02 -14.16
C ARG A 77 -44.91 15.94 -15.10
N THR A 78 -45.17 14.75 -15.64
CA THR A 78 -46.32 14.46 -16.48
C THR A 78 -47.14 13.37 -15.80
N LYS A 79 -48.47 13.54 -15.79
CA LYS A 79 -49.37 12.58 -15.15
C LYS A 79 -49.37 11.26 -15.92
N GLN A 80 -48.97 10.20 -15.24
CA GLN A 80 -49.01 8.82 -15.67
C GLN A 80 -50.43 8.26 -15.51
N PRO A 81 -50.82 7.26 -16.32
CA PRO A 81 -52.18 6.71 -16.33
C PRO A 81 -52.42 5.72 -15.18
N TYR A 82 -52.09 6.12 -13.95
CA TYR A 82 -52.38 5.29 -12.78
C TYR A 82 -53.86 5.39 -12.39
N PRO A 83 -54.52 4.25 -12.06
CA PRO A 83 -55.87 4.27 -11.51
C PRO A 83 -55.93 5.07 -10.20
N ASP A 84 -57.04 5.78 -9.99
CA ASP A 84 -57.27 6.43 -8.71
C ASP A 84 -57.31 5.39 -7.58
N HIS A 85 -56.69 5.72 -6.45
CA HIS A 85 -56.53 4.83 -5.32
C HIS A 85 -56.49 5.64 -4.00
N PRO A 86 -57.15 5.19 -2.93
CA PRO A 86 -57.19 5.91 -1.65
C PRO A 86 -55.79 6.13 -1.05
N GLU A 87 -54.88 5.16 -1.20
CA GLU A 87 -53.49 5.26 -0.70
C GLU A 87 -52.56 6.09 -1.58
N ARG A 88 -53.02 6.61 -2.72
CA ARG A 88 -52.17 7.32 -3.69
C ARG A 88 -51.85 8.74 -3.19
N PHE A 89 -50.58 9.13 -3.22
CA PHE A 89 -50.20 10.53 -3.04
C PHE A 89 -50.70 11.38 -4.22
N ASP A 90 -51.32 12.53 -3.94
CA ASP A 90 -52.01 13.35 -4.95
C ASP A 90 -51.35 14.69 -5.29
N GLU A 91 -50.63 15.30 -4.34
CA GLU A 91 -49.99 16.62 -4.51
C GLU A 91 -48.45 16.57 -4.55
N VAL A 92 -47.84 15.61 -3.87
CA VAL A 92 -46.38 15.55 -3.69
C VAL A 92 -45.81 14.30 -4.36
N PRO A 93 -44.73 14.39 -5.16
CA PRO A 93 -44.16 13.27 -5.92
C PRO A 93 -43.44 12.25 -5.02
N GLN A 94 -44.23 11.47 -4.27
CA GLN A 94 -43.83 10.48 -3.27
C GLN A 94 -44.38 9.09 -3.57
N VAL A 95 -43.74 8.07 -2.99
CA VAL A 95 -44.15 6.66 -3.05
C VAL A 95 -43.70 5.94 -1.77
N LEU A 96 -44.41 4.89 -1.38
CA LEU A 96 -43.99 3.93 -0.35
C LEU A 96 -43.64 2.56 -0.95
N CYS A 97 -42.83 1.79 -0.23
CA CYS A 97 -42.73 0.35 -0.43
C CYS A 97 -43.98 -0.38 0.05
N GLY A 98 -44.28 -1.53 -0.56
CA GLY A 98 -45.46 -2.34 -0.21
C GLY A 98 -45.30 -3.11 1.10
N GLU A 99 -44.06 -3.44 1.45
CA GLU A 99 -43.70 -4.24 2.61
C GLU A 99 -43.42 -3.38 3.85
N SER A 100 -43.90 -3.82 5.02
CA SER A 100 -43.44 -3.28 6.31
C SER A 100 -42.14 -3.96 6.74
N LEU A 101 -41.24 -3.23 7.40
CA LEU A 101 -39.96 -3.77 7.83
C LEU A 101 -40.09 -4.78 9.00
N PRO A 102 -39.37 -5.91 8.97
CA PRO A 102 -39.56 -7.03 9.91
C PRO A 102 -38.87 -6.87 11.27
N GLY A 103 -38.22 -5.74 11.56
CA GLY A 103 -37.53 -5.50 12.83
C GLY A 103 -36.16 -4.88 12.66
N ARG A 104 -35.13 -5.70 12.40
CA ARG A 104 -33.78 -5.24 12.03
C ARG A 104 -33.60 -5.36 10.53
N CYS A 105 -33.22 -4.28 9.86
CA CYS A 105 -33.08 -4.30 8.41
C CYS A 105 -32.02 -3.33 7.91
N TYR A 106 -31.31 -3.75 6.87
CA TYR A 106 -30.42 -2.90 6.10
C TYR A 106 -30.80 -2.94 4.61
N TRP A 107 -30.86 -1.77 3.97
CA TRP A 107 -31.09 -1.62 2.53
C TRP A 107 -30.37 -0.39 1.98
N GLU A 108 -30.09 -0.39 0.68
CA GLU A 108 -29.39 0.69 -0.01
C GLU A 108 -30.25 1.26 -1.16
N ALA A 109 -30.16 2.57 -1.36
CA ALA A 109 -30.79 3.25 -2.48
C ALA A 109 -29.85 4.27 -3.13
N GLU A 110 -29.91 4.36 -4.45
CA GLU A 110 -29.10 5.25 -5.27
C GLU A 110 -29.96 6.34 -5.90
N TRP A 111 -29.56 7.61 -5.78
CA TRP A 111 -30.32 8.78 -6.22
C TRP A 111 -29.55 9.63 -7.24
N SER A 112 -30.23 10.40 -8.10
CA SER A 112 -29.55 11.10 -9.22
C SER A 112 -29.36 12.61 -9.08
N ARG A 113 -30.43 13.40 -8.90
CA ARG A 113 -30.37 14.89 -8.89
C ARG A 113 -30.93 15.55 -7.63
N GLY A 114 -31.28 14.72 -6.66
CA GLY A 114 -31.87 15.09 -5.39
C GLY A 114 -33.05 14.17 -5.07
N ALA A 115 -33.12 13.70 -3.83
CA ALA A 115 -34.16 12.79 -3.37
C ALA A 115 -34.36 12.91 -1.85
N VAL A 116 -35.53 12.52 -1.37
CA VAL A 116 -35.75 12.25 0.05
C VAL A 116 -35.91 10.75 0.23
N ILE A 117 -35.16 10.20 1.18
CA ILE A 117 -35.22 8.81 1.60
C ILE A 117 -35.76 8.81 3.03
N SER A 118 -36.87 8.11 3.27
CA SER A 118 -37.63 8.23 4.52
C SER A 118 -38.05 6.88 5.08
N MET A 119 -38.22 6.86 6.40
CA MET A 119 -38.93 5.83 7.13
C MET A 119 -40.20 6.42 7.72
N THR A 120 -41.33 5.78 7.48
CA THR A 120 -42.63 6.33 7.88
C THR A 120 -43.62 5.27 8.33
N TYR A 121 -44.56 5.67 9.18
CA TYR A 121 -45.74 4.88 9.46
C TYR A 121 -46.71 4.86 8.28
N LYS A 122 -47.48 3.78 8.17
CA LYS A 122 -48.46 3.64 7.08
C LYS A 122 -49.51 4.75 7.09
N GLU A 123 -49.84 5.30 8.27
CA GLU A 123 -50.89 6.29 8.45
C GLU A 123 -50.50 7.74 8.10
N ILE A 124 -49.36 7.98 7.44
CA ILE A 124 -49.03 9.31 6.93
C ILE A 124 -50.09 9.77 5.91
N SER A 125 -50.46 11.06 5.95
CA SER A 125 -51.52 11.59 5.08
C SER A 125 -51.14 11.42 3.61
N ARG A 126 -52.09 10.96 2.79
CA ARG A 126 -51.89 10.76 1.34
C ARG A 126 -52.38 11.94 0.51
N LYS A 127 -53.23 12.78 1.09
CA LYS A 127 -54.04 13.74 0.35
C LYS A 127 -53.79 15.18 0.80
N GLY A 128 -53.78 16.10 -0.15
CA GLY A 128 -53.67 17.53 0.07
C GLY A 128 -52.25 18.04 0.25
N TRP A 129 -52.12 19.35 0.50
CA TRP A 129 -50.85 20.08 0.49
C TRP A 129 -50.41 20.54 1.89
N SER A 130 -50.65 19.72 2.91
CA SER A 130 -50.23 20.00 4.29
C SER A 130 -48.90 19.32 4.63
N GLU A 131 -48.24 19.79 5.69
CA GLU A 131 -47.01 19.19 6.23
C GLU A 131 -47.23 17.71 6.66
N ASP A 132 -48.48 17.34 6.95
CA ASP A 132 -48.90 15.99 7.35
C ASP A 132 -48.70 14.92 6.25
N CYS A 133 -48.57 15.32 4.98
CA CYS A 133 -48.38 14.39 3.86
C CYS A 133 -46.92 14.30 3.36
N MET A 134 -46.04 15.21 3.78
CA MET A 134 -44.66 15.28 3.28
C MET A 134 -43.69 14.54 4.20
N PHE A 135 -42.85 13.67 3.64
CA PHE A 135 -41.82 12.98 4.41
C PHE A 135 -40.88 13.97 5.13
N GLY A 136 -40.70 13.78 6.43
CA GLY A 136 -39.86 14.58 7.34
C GLY A 136 -40.56 15.79 7.96
N TYR A 137 -41.77 16.14 7.52
CA TYR A 137 -42.52 17.32 7.98
C TYR A 137 -43.62 17.00 9.00
N ASN A 138 -43.71 15.75 9.42
CA ASN A 138 -44.65 15.27 10.43
C ASN A 138 -43.93 14.39 11.46
N ASP A 139 -44.64 14.06 12.52
CA ASP A 139 -44.19 13.15 13.57
C ASP A 139 -44.25 11.66 13.18
N LYS A 140 -44.76 11.35 11.99
CA LYS A 140 -44.88 9.99 11.44
C LYS A 140 -43.75 9.59 10.48
N SER A 141 -42.77 10.47 10.23
CA SER A 141 -41.69 10.21 9.27
C SER A 141 -40.33 10.77 9.70
N TRP A 142 -39.28 10.00 9.41
CA TRP A 142 -37.87 10.33 9.65
C TRP A 142 -37.11 10.27 8.33
N SER A 143 -36.55 11.40 7.91
CA SER A 143 -36.12 11.58 6.52
C SER A 143 -34.69 12.10 6.40
N LEU A 144 -34.02 11.62 5.35
CA LEU A 144 -32.78 12.16 4.83
C LEU A 144 -33.04 12.79 3.46
N ASP A 145 -32.86 14.09 3.37
CA ASP A 145 -32.88 14.86 2.14
C ASP A 145 -31.46 14.92 1.55
N CYS A 146 -31.35 14.43 0.33
CA CYS A 146 -30.11 14.29 -0.40
C CYS A 146 -30.03 15.35 -1.51
N PHE A 147 -28.98 16.18 -1.48
CA PHE A 147 -28.66 17.16 -2.52
C PHE A 147 -27.21 16.98 -2.98
N ASN A 148 -26.88 17.44 -4.19
CA ASN A 148 -25.53 17.28 -4.79
C ASN A 148 -24.37 17.79 -3.93
N THR A 149 -24.64 18.70 -2.98
CA THR A 149 -23.60 19.36 -2.19
C THR A 149 -23.76 19.13 -0.69
N ASN A 150 -24.86 18.52 -0.22
CA ASN A 150 -25.19 18.45 1.20
C ASN A 150 -26.31 17.45 1.51
N PHE A 151 -26.35 17.01 2.77
CA PHE A 151 -27.46 16.24 3.33
C PHE A 151 -28.19 17.05 4.41
N TYR A 152 -29.51 16.90 4.48
CA TYR A 152 -30.33 17.41 5.57
C TYR A 152 -31.11 16.26 6.18
N VAL A 153 -31.11 16.18 7.51
CA VAL A 153 -31.96 15.24 8.22
C VAL A 153 -33.16 15.98 8.77
N ARG A 154 -34.36 15.43 8.56
CA ARG A 154 -35.62 16.05 8.98
C ARG A 154 -36.52 15.08 9.73
N HIS A 155 -37.16 15.57 10.78
CA HIS A 155 -38.26 14.92 11.49
C HIS A 155 -39.14 16.00 12.14
N ASN A 156 -40.47 15.88 12.01
CA ASN A 156 -41.43 16.82 12.59
C ASN A 156 -41.11 18.30 12.28
N THR A 157 -40.84 18.61 11.02
CA THR A 157 -40.42 19.95 10.48
C THR A 157 -39.04 20.43 10.93
N ASN A 158 -38.43 19.80 11.93
CA ASN A 158 -37.11 20.16 12.42
C ASN A 158 -36.03 19.58 11.49
N GLY A 159 -35.16 20.43 10.96
CA GLY A 159 -34.12 20.06 10.01
C GLY A 159 -32.72 20.37 10.52
N THR A 160 -31.82 19.39 10.49
CA THR A 160 -30.40 19.57 10.85
C THR A 160 -29.51 19.39 9.62
N TYR A 161 -28.57 20.31 9.44
CA TYR A 161 -27.60 20.29 8.35
C TYR A 161 -26.41 19.38 8.65
N ILE A 162 -25.97 18.57 7.68
CA ILE A 162 -24.81 17.69 7.81
C ILE A 162 -23.70 18.20 6.85
N PRO A 163 -22.60 18.78 7.36
CA PRO A 163 -21.46 19.17 6.54
C PRO A 163 -20.66 17.93 6.10
N VAL A 164 -20.48 17.76 4.78
CA VAL A 164 -19.67 16.68 4.19
C VAL A 164 -18.70 17.29 3.17
N ASP A 165 -17.47 16.77 3.12
CA ASP A 165 -16.46 17.18 2.13
C ASP A 165 -16.86 16.76 0.70
N ARG A 166 -16.40 17.52 -0.30
CA ARG A 166 -16.91 17.62 -1.70
C ARG A 166 -17.01 16.33 -2.56
N SER A 167 -16.96 15.12 -2.01
CA SER A 167 -17.12 13.85 -2.73
C SER A 167 -18.32 13.02 -2.21
N SER A 168 -19.52 13.60 -2.19
CA SER A 168 -20.70 12.86 -1.73
C SER A 168 -21.13 11.82 -2.77
N SER A 169 -21.16 10.55 -2.36
CA SER A 169 -21.74 9.45 -3.13
C SER A 169 -23.24 9.64 -3.30
N THR A 170 -23.76 9.21 -4.45
CA THR A 170 -25.19 9.15 -4.77
C THR A 170 -25.89 7.95 -4.15
N ARG A 171 -25.19 7.10 -3.40
CA ARG A 171 -25.75 5.92 -2.72
C ARG A 171 -25.87 6.14 -1.22
N VAL A 172 -27.04 5.81 -0.68
CA VAL A 172 -27.38 5.92 0.74
C VAL A 172 -27.78 4.55 1.28
N GLY A 173 -27.16 4.16 2.38
CA GLY A 173 -27.49 2.97 3.15
C GLY A 173 -28.38 3.36 4.32
N VAL A 174 -29.42 2.58 4.56
CA VAL A 174 -30.38 2.77 5.64
C VAL A 174 -30.36 1.54 6.52
N TYR A 175 -30.05 1.73 7.79
CA TYR A 175 -30.12 0.69 8.82
C TYR A 175 -31.23 1.03 9.80
N VAL A 176 -32.07 0.07 10.13
CA VAL A 176 -33.08 0.20 11.18
C VAL A 176 -33.00 -0.98 12.14
N ASP A 177 -33.15 -0.69 13.42
CA ASP A 177 -33.49 -1.65 14.46
C ASP A 177 -34.75 -1.13 15.18
N VAL A 178 -35.90 -1.67 14.80
CA VAL A 178 -37.20 -1.26 15.35
C VAL A 178 -37.27 -1.54 16.86
N SER A 179 -36.69 -2.66 17.31
CA SER A 179 -36.71 -3.07 18.72
C SER A 179 -35.82 -2.19 19.61
N ALA A 180 -34.66 -1.78 19.08
CA ALA A 180 -33.76 -0.85 19.77
C ALA A 180 -34.10 0.62 19.53
N GLY A 181 -35.12 0.91 18.71
CA GLY A 181 -35.52 2.26 18.38
C GLY A 181 -34.46 3.06 17.60
N THR A 182 -33.67 2.38 16.78
CA THR A 182 -32.53 2.98 16.07
C THR A 182 -32.81 3.07 14.57
N LEU A 183 -32.62 4.25 13.96
CA LEU A 183 -32.63 4.44 12.51
C LEU A 183 -31.40 5.25 12.09
N SER A 184 -30.52 4.65 11.30
CA SER A 184 -29.26 5.25 10.88
C SER A 184 -29.18 5.39 9.36
N PHE A 185 -28.66 6.53 8.92
CA PHE A 185 -28.37 6.83 7.52
C PHE A 185 -26.86 6.87 7.29
N TYR A 186 -26.42 6.31 6.17
CA TYR A 186 -25.03 6.24 5.75
C TYR A 186 -24.88 6.72 4.31
N SER A 187 -23.80 7.42 4.00
CA SER A 187 -23.33 7.57 2.62
C SER A 187 -22.47 6.36 2.29
N VAL A 188 -22.80 5.68 1.19
CA VAL A 188 -22.11 4.46 0.75
C VAL A 188 -21.17 4.85 -0.37
N SER A 189 -19.86 4.81 -0.14
CA SER A 189 -18.90 5.06 -1.22
C SER A 189 -18.96 3.98 -2.30
N ASP A 190 -18.37 4.25 -3.46
CA ASP A 190 -18.19 3.23 -4.52
C ASP A 190 -17.39 2.00 -4.04
N THR A 191 -16.65 2.14 -2.93
CA THR A 191 -15.93 1.06 -2.23
C THR A 191 -16.78 0.34 -1.15
N HIS A 192 -18.11 0.54 -1.14
CA HIS A 192 -19.05 0.03 -0.13
C HIS A 192 -18.66 0.41 1.31
N THR A 193 -17.91 1.50 1.47
CA THR A 193 -17.54 2.02 2.78
C THR A 193 -18.69 2.88 3.29
N LEU A 194 -19.25 2.50 4.44
CA LEU A 194 -20.33 3.22 5.08
C LEU A 194 -19.78 4.40 5.88
N THR A 195 -20.02 5.61 5.38
CA THR A 195 -19.78 6.84 6.13
C THR A 195 -21.06 7.21 6.85
N HIS A 196 -21.04 7.19 8.19
CA HIS A 196 -22.19 7.56 9.01
C HIS A 196 -22.61 9.02 8.74
N LEU A 197 -23.89 9.23 8.45
CA LEU A 197 -24.48 10.56 8.27
C LEU A 197 -25.23 10.99 9.52
N HIS A 198 -26.17 10.16 9.98
CA HIS A 198 -27.00 10.49 11.13
C HIS A 198 -27.68 9.25 11.73
N THR A 199 -28.13 9.36 12.98
CA THR A 199 -28.97 8.35 13.61
C THR A 199 -30.07 8.98 14.45
N PHE A 200 -31.30 8.59 14.17
CA PHE A 200 -32.45 8.83 15.03
C PHE A 200 -32.53 7.72 16.08
N ASN A 201 -32.66 8.13 17.34
CA ASN A 201 -32.99 7.24 18.45
C ASN A 201 -34.41 7.61 18.92
N THR A 202 -35.39 6.76 18.64
CA THR A 202 -36.80 6.99 18.93
C THR A 202 -37.54 5.67 19.19
N THR A 203 -38.66 5.70 19.91
CA THR A 203 -39.49 4.50 20.06
C THR A 203 -40.51 4.43 18.93
N PHE A 204 -40.39 3.42 18.06
CA PHE A 204 -41.35 3.20 17.00
C PHE A 204 -42.61 2.51 17.57
N THR A 205 -43.77 3.10 17.32
CA THR A 205 -45.07 2.65 17.85
C THR A 205 -45.88 1.85 16.85
N GLU A 206 -45.51 1.91 15.58
CA GLU A 206 -46.20 1.28 14.45
C GLU A 206 -45.19 0.65 13.47
N PRO A 207 -45.62 -0.29 12.60
CA PRO A 207 -44.78 -0.82 11.53
C PRO A 207 -44.27 0.29 10.59
N LEU A 208 -42.98 0.22 10.26
CA LEU A 208 -42.30 1.18 9.38
C LEU A 208 -42.30 0.73 7.92
N TYR A 209 -42.46 1.70 7.03
CA TYR A 209 -42.43 1.56 5.58
C TYR A 209 -41.38 2.50 4.99
N ALA A 210 -40.61 2.00 4.02
CA ALA A 210 -39.67 2.81 3.24
C ALA A 210 -40.44 3.75 2.29
N GLY A 211 -40.02 5.01 2.23
CA GLY A 211 -40.64 6.04 1.42
C GLY A 211 -39.61 6.87 0.66
N PHE A 212 -39.96 7.25 -0.56
CA PHE A 212 -39.08 8.00 -1.45
C PHE A 212 -39.80 9.21 -2.06
N ARG A 213 -39.12 10.37 -2.09
CA ARG A 213 -39.58 11.59 -2.79
C ARG A 213 -38.55 12.06 -3.80
N VAL A 214 -39.00 12.53 -4.95
CA VAL A 214 -38.15 13.11 -6.00
C VAL A 214 -38.82 14.35 -6.59
N ASP A 215 -38.24 15.53 -6.40
CA ASP A 215 -38.88 16.83 -6.72
C ASP A 215 -38.46 17.41 -8.08
N TYR A 216 -37.31 16.96 -8.63
CA TYR A 216 -36.75 17.51 -9.86
C TYR A 216 -37.13 16.70 -11.10
N TYR A 217 -37.33 17.39 -12.24
CA TYR A 217 -37.56 16.71 -13.52
C TYR A 217 -36.41 15.75 -13.87
N LYS A 218 -36.76 14.49 -14.15
CA LYS A 218 -35.85 13.35 -14.38
C LYS A 218 -34.95 13.00 -13.19
N SER A 219 -35.27 13.44 -11.98
CA SER A 219 -34.65 12.86 -10.78
C SER A 219 -35.25 11.49 -10.49
N SER A 220 -34.44 10.61 -9.93
CA SER A 220 -34.76 9.21 -9.73
C SER A 220 -34.14 8.67 -8.46
N VAL A 221 -34.76 7.63 -7.90
CA VAL A 221 -34.20 6.78 -6.85
C VAL A 221 -34.37 5.32 -7.28
N SER A 222 -33.31 4.51 -7.14
CA SER A 222 -33.31 3.07 -7.39
C SER A 222 -32.84 2.30 -6.16
N LEU A 223 -33.61 1.29 -5.76
CA LEU A 223 -33.23 0.33 -4.74
C LEU A 223 -32.09 -0.57 -5.25
N CYS A 224 -31.10 -0.85 -4.40
CA CYS A 224 -29.92 -1.62 -4.77
C CYS A 224 -30.01 -3.08 -4.31
N ASP A 225 -29.42 -4.01 -5.06
CA ASP A 225 -29.30 -5.42 -4.68
C ASP A 225 -28.15 -5.65 -3.70
N ILE A 226 -28.47 -6.13 -2.49
CA ILE A 226 -27.47 -6.55 -1.49
C ILE A 226 -27.21 -8.06 -1.67
N LYS A 227 -26.02 -8.44 -2.11
CA LYS A 227 -25.67 -9.86 -2.34
C LYS A 227 -25.12 -10.53 -1.07
N GLN A 228 -25.74 -11.63 -0.63
CA GLN A 228 -25.25 -12.47 0.48
C GLN A 228 -23.98 -13.25 0.11
N PRO A 229 -23.02 -13.46 1.04
CA PRO A 229 -21.96 -14.45 0.91
C PRO A 229 -22.46 -15.88 1.25
N PRO A 230 -21.92 -16.95 0.63
CA PRO A 230 -22.42 -18.31 0.80
C PRO A 230 -22.07 -18.90 2.19
N VAL A 231 -23.09 -19.43 2.89
CA VAL A 231 -22.98 -20.18 4.15
C VAL A 231 -22.49 -21.62 3.87
N ARG A 232 -21.42 -22.07 4.55
CA ARG A 232 -20.96 -23.46 4.52
C ARG A 232 -21.70 -24.30 5.57
N ASN A 233 -22.68 -25.08 5.14
CA ASN A 233 -23.19 -26.20 5.92
C ASN A 233 -22.28 -27.43 5.72
N ASN A 234 -21.71 -27.94 6.80
CA ASN A 234 -21.09 -29.27 6.83
C ASN A 234 -22.19 -30.33 6.99
N SER A 235 -22.50 -31.06 5.92
CA SER A 235 -22.73 -32.50 6.01
C SER A 235 -22.63 -33.12 4.62
N ASP A 236 -21.70 -34.07 4.50
CA ASP A 236 -21.48 -34.88 3.31
C ASP A 236 -22.71 -35.73 2.98
N THR A 237 -23.21 -35.64 1.74
CA THR A 237 -23.64 -36.81 0.95
C THR A 237 -23.67 -36.45 -0.54
N HIS A 238 -23.04 -37.29 -1.36
CA HIS A 238 -22.94 -37.19 -2.82
C HIS A 238 -24.30 -37.09 -3.53
N THR A 239 -24.48 -36.15 -4.47
CA THR A 239 -24.87 -36.43 -5.89
C THR A 239 -24.88 -35.17 -6.78
N THR A 240 -24.18 -35.28 -7.92
CA THR A 240 -24.38 -34.69 -9.26
C THR A 240 -25.06 -33.31 -9.44
N GLY A 241 -24.36 -32.39 -10.11
CA GLY A 241 -24.99 -31.28 -10.84
C GLY A 241 -24.14 -30.02 -10.88
N VAL A 242 -23.73 -29.60 -12.07
CA VAL A 242 -22.88 -28.45 -12.40
C VAL A 242 -23.58 -27.12 -12.10
N ASP A 243 -22.87 -26.18 -11.46
CA ASP A 243 -22.79 -24.79 -11.93
C ASP A 243 -21.49 -24.14 -11.39
N HIS A 244 -20.53 -23.93 -12.27
CA HIS A 244 -19.26 -23.26 -11.99
C HIS A 244 -19.17 -22.00 -12.85
N CYS A 245 -19.94 -20.97 -12.49
CA CYS A 245 -19.68 -19.61 -12.94
C CYS A 245 -20.26 -18.61 -11.93
N GLY A 246 -19.67 -18.57 -10.73
CA GLY A 246 -19.87 -17.43 -9.82
C GLY A 246 -19.13 -16.22 -10.42
N GLU A 247 -19.86 -15.15 -10.70
CA GLU A 247 -19.33 -13.93 -11.30
C GLU A 247 -18.26 -13.31 -10.39
N ILE A 248 -16.99 -13.42 -10.78
CA ILE A 248 -15.85 -12.89 -10.03
C ILE A 248 -15.85 -11.37 -10.21
N ARG A 249 -16.19 -10.64 -9.15
CA ARG A 249 -16.45 -9.19 -9.21
C ARG A 249 -15.32 -8.32 -8.68
N SER A 250 -14.28 -8.95 -8.10
CA SER A 250 -13.09 -8.24 -7.61
C SER A 250 -11.81 -8.87 -8.14
N THR A 251 -10.83 -8.03 -8.43
CA THR A 251 -9.47 -8.43 -8.81
C THR A 251 -8.77 -9.25 -7.72
N ALA A 252 -9.01 -8.95 -6.43
CA ALA A 252 -8.40 -9.63 -5.29
C ALA A 252 -8.65 -11.16 -5.28
N GLU A 253 -9.83 -11.61 -5.74
CA GLU A 253 -10.15 -13.03 -5.87
C GLU A 253 -9.41 -13.73 -7.01
N LEU A 254 -9.05 -12.99 -8.07
CA LEU A 254 -8.23 -13.49 -9.18
C LEU A 254 -6.73 -13.35 -8.92
N HIS A 255 -6.31 -12.38 -8.09
CA HIS A 255 -4.91 -12.12 -7.75
C HIS A 255 -4.24 -13.28 -7.01
N LYS A 256 -5.00 -14.17 -6.36
CA LYS A 256 -4.48 -15.44 -5.80
C LYS A 256 -3.96 -16.42 -6.86
N TYR A 257 -4.35 -16.21 -8.12
CA TYR A 257 -3.89 -16.97 -9.28
C TYR A 257 -2.95 -16.13 -10.16
N ALA A 258 -2.46 -14.98 -9.66
CA ALA A 258 -1.67 -14.10 -10.49
C ALA A 258 -0.44 -14.83 -11.04
N CYS A 259 -0.10 -14.59 -12.29
CA CYS A 259 1.11 -15.13 -12.91
C CYS A 259 1.99 -13.97 -13.32
N ASP A 260 3.28 -14.09 -12.98
CA ASP A 260 4.28 -13.19 -13.50
C ASP A 260 4.66 -13.66 -14.92
N LEU A 261 4.57 -12.76 -15.88
CA LEU A 261 4.73 -13.06 -17.31
C LEU A 261 5.78 -12.11 -17.90
N THR A 262 6.60 -12.64 -18.80
CA THR A 262 7.62 -11.86 -19.51
C THR A 262 7.52 -12.11 -21.02
N LEU A 263 7.64 -11.04 -21.81
CA LEU A 263 7.54 -11.13 -23.27
C LEU A 263 8.81 -11.77 -23.84
N ASP A 264 8.67 -12.79 -24.69
CA ASP A 264 9.80 -13.48 -25.30
C ASP A 264 10.32 -12.71 -26.53
N PRO A 265 11.54 -12.13 -26.48
CA PRO A 265 12.12 -11.41 -27.61
C PRO A 265 12.34 -12.29 -28.85
N ASN A 266 12.38 -13.61 -28.71
CA ASN A 266 12.56 -14.55 -29.83
C ASN A 266 11.27 -14.76 -30.64
N THR A 267 10.11 -14.43 -30.06
CA THR A 267 8.80 -14.52 -30.76
C THR A 267 8.37 -13.18 -31.35
N ALA A 268 8.86 -12.07 -30.79
CA ALA A 268 8.45 -10.72 -31.14
C ALA A 268 8.70 -10.36 -32.61
N ASN A 269 7.66 -9.86 -33.29
CA ASN A 269 7.83 -9.31 -34.63
C ASN A 269 8.80 -8.12 -34.65
N THR A 270 9.54 -7.96 -35.74
CA THR A 270 10.52 -6.87 -35.89
C THR A 270 9.88 -5.48 -35.90
N ARG A 271 8.56 -5.32 -36.09
CA ARG A 271 7.88 -4.01 -35.95
C ARG A 271 7.49 -3.66 -34.51
N LEU A 272 7.87 -4.48 -33.53
CA LEU A 272 7.63 -4.25 -32.11
C LEU A 272 8.93 -3.87 -31.41
N ILE A 273 8.86 -2.89 -30.49
CA ILE A 273 9.92 -2.62 -29.52
C ILE A 273 9.49 -3.19 -28.17
N LEU A 274 10.34 -4.02 -27.57
CA LEU A 274 10.22 -4.48 -26.18
C LEU A 274 10.93 -3.48 -25.25
N SER A 275 10.29 -3.10 -24.15
CA SER A 275 10.80 -2.16 -23.13
C SER A 275 10.32 -2.55 -21.73
N GLU A 276 10.74 -1.81 -20.69
CA GLU A 276 10.37 -2.05 -19.28
C GLU A 276 10.68 -3.50 -18.87
N GLU A 277 11.94 -3.92 -19.04
CA GLU A 277 12.39 -5.29 -18.73
C GLU A 277 11.58 -6.39 -19.44
N ASN A 278 11.25 -6.17 -20.72
CA ASN A 278 10.42 -7.06 -21.54
C ASN A 278 8.98 -7.24 -21.04
N ARG A 279 8.40 -6.20 -20.44
CA ARG A 279 6.99 -6.20 -19.99
C ARG A 279 6.08 -5.33 -20.83
N LYS A 280 6.61 -4.60 -21.81
CA LYS A 280 5.84 -3.73 -22.70
C LYS A 280 6.26 -3.84 -24.15
N ILE A 281 5.27 -3.88 -25.05
CA ILE A 281 5.46 -3.75 -26.50
C ILE A 281 4.95 -2.41 -27.02
N THR A 282 5.65 -1.85 -28.00
CA THR A 282 5.18 -0.68 -28.78
C THR A 282 5.37 -0.90 -30.28
N CYS A 283 4.33 -0.63 -31.06
CA CYS A 283 4.36 -0.74 -32.52
C CYS A 283 5.06 0.46 -33.18
N VAL A 284 6.03 0.19 -34.04
CA VAL A 284 6.82 1.18 -34.78
C VAL A 284 6.88 0.86 -36.28
N PHE A 285 7.18 1.88 -37.10
CA PHE A 285 7.34 1.69 -38.54
C PHE A 285 8.66 1.01 -38.91
N GLN A 286 9.73 1.30 -38.17
CA GLN A 286 11.06 0.75 -38.41
C GLN A 286 11.17 -0.68 -37.87
N HIS A 287 11.72 -1.58 -38.69
CA HIS A 287 12.06 -2.93 -38.24
C HIS A 287 13.23 -2.87 -37.25
N GLN A 288 13.04 -3.46 -36.08
CA GLN A 288 14.03 -3.62 -35.04
C GLN A 288 15.03 -4.71 -35.44
N PRO A 289 16.31 -4.57 -35.05
CA PRO A 289 17.39 -5.48 -35.45
C PRO A 289 17.35 -6.79 -34.65
N TYR A 290 16.19 -7.42 -34.55
CA TYR A 290 16.06 -8.71 -33.89
C TYR A 290 16.64 -9.81 -34.78
N PRO A 291 17.51 -10.70 -34.25
CA PRO A 291 18.04 -11.83 -35.02
C PRO A 291 16.93 -12.73 -35.55
N ASP A 292 17.13 -13.33 -36.71
CA ASP A 292 16.20 -14.32 -37.24
C ASP A 292 16.03 -15.49 -36.26
N HIS A 293 14.79 -15.90 -36.05
CA HIS A 293 14.44 -17.00 -35.15
C HIS A 293 13.22 -17.76 -35.69
N PRO A 294 13.18 -19.10 -35.58
CA PRO A 294 12.06 -19.91 -36.06
C PRO A 294 10.73 -19.53 -35.41
N GLU A 295 10.74 -19.22 -34.11
CA GLU A 295 9.54 -18.84 -33.35
C GLU A 295 9.10 -17.38 -33.58
N ARG A 296 9.86 -16.59 -34.34
CA ARG A 296 9.57 -15.17 -34.57
C ARG A 296 8.40 -14.98 -35.54
N PHE A 297 7.40 -14.19 -35.15
CA PHE A 297 6.40 -13.70 -36.10
C PHE A 297 7.05 -12.77 -37.13
N ASP A 298 6.94 -13.06 -38.43
CA ASP A 298 7.61 -12.30 -39.49
C ASP A 298 6.76 -11.16 -40.06
N ASP A 299 5.48 -11.42 -40.35
CA ASP A 299 4.59 -10.48 -41.02
C ASP A 299 3.61 -9.78 -40.07
N VAL A 300 3.20 -10.44 -38.99
CA VAL A 300 2.17 -9.91 -38.06
C VAL A 300 2.82 -9.33 -36.80
N PRO A 301 2.49 -8.09 -36.37
CA PRO A 301 3.11 -7.43 -35.21
C PRO A 301 2.58 -8.00 -33.89
N GLN A 302 3.00 -9.23 -33.59
CA GLN A 302 2.60 -10.05 -32.44
C GLN A 302 3.83 -10.54 -31.66
N VAL A 303 3.61 -10.93 -30.41
CA VAL A 303 4.60 -11.53 -29.49
C VAL A 303 3.91 -12.50 -28.54
N LEU A 304 4.63 -13.49 -28.03
CA LEU A 304 4.21 -14.35 -26.93
C LEU A 304 5.03 -14.11 -25.67
N CYS A 305 4.47 -14.49 -24.52
CA CYS A 305 5.25 -14.65 -23.30
C CYS A 305 6.11 -15.93 -23.34
N GLY A 306 7.20 -15.94 -22.58
CA GLY A 306 8.09 -17.09 -22.47
C GLY A 306 7.52 -18.23 -21.62
N GLU A 307 6.67 -17.89 -20.64
CA GLU A 307 6.09 -18.82 -19.69
C GLU A 307 4.86 -19.55 -20.26
N SER A 308 4.75 -20.84 -19.97
CA SER A 308 3.53 -21.61 -20.25
C SER A 308 2.51 -21.42 -19.13
N LEU A 309 1.24 -21.24 -19.50
CA LEU A 309 0.13 -21.11 -18.56
C LEU A 309 -0.31 -22.50 -18.09
N THR A 310 -0.14 -22.81 -16.80
CA THR A 310 -0.46 -24.11 -16.20
C THR A 310 -1.37 -23.95 -14.98
N GLY A 311 -2.40 -24.80 -14.88
CA GLY A 311 -3.35 -24.75 -13.76
C GLY A 311 -4.31 -23.58 -13.86
N ARG A 312 -4.38 -22.74 -12.83
CA ARG A 312 -5.17 -21.49 -12.81
C ARG A 312 -4.24 -20.30 -12.87
N CYS A 313 -4.42 -19.45 -13.87
CA CYS A 313 -3.57 -18.32 -14.14
C CYS A 313 -4.40 -17.05 -14.31
N TYR A 314 -3.94 -15.94 -13.75
CA TYR A 314 -4.52 -14.63 -13.92
C TYR A 314 -3.43 -13.59 -14.22
N TRP A 315 -3.67 -12.72 -15.19
CA TRP A 315 -2.78 -11.59 -15.46
C TRP A 315 -3.56 -10.40 -16.02
N GLU A 316 -2.97 -9.20 -15.90
CA GLU A 316 -3.57 -7.95 -16.34
C GLU A 316 -2.63 -7.27 -17.33
N ALA A 317 -3.20 -6.66 -18.37
CA ALA A 317 -2.47 -5.90 -19.37
C ALA A 317 -3.17 -4.57 -19.65
N GLU A 318 -2.40 -3.49 -19.68
CA GLU A 318 -2.85 -2.15 -20.03
C GLU A 318 -2.49 -1.85 -21.49
N TRP A 319 -3.41 -1.25 -22.23
CA TRP A 319 -3.28 -0.95 -23.66
C TRP A 319 -3.59 0.52 -23.98
N SER A 320 -3.17 1.03 -25.13
CA SER A 320 -3.28 2.48 -25.42
C SER A 320 -4.29 2.87 -26.51
N LYS A 321 -4.31 2.18 -27.66
CA LYS A 321 -5.14 2.54 -28.82
C LYS A 321 -5.98 1.37 -29.34
N ARG A 322 -5.30 0.34 -29.85
CA ARG A 322 -5.90 -0.92 -30.27
C ARG A 322 -4.90 -2.03 -30.01
N ALA A 323 -5.38 -3.12 -29.42
CA ALA A 323 -4.56 -4.21 -28.97
C ALA A 323 -5.32 -5.53 -29.04
N GLU A 324 -4.60 -6.59 -29.35
CA GLU A 324 -5.07 -7.96 -29.25
C GLU A 324 -4.44 -8.57 -28.00
N ILE A 325 -5.27 -9.09 -27.11
CA ILE A 325 -4.87 -9.81 -25.91
C ILE A 325 -5.38 -11.23 -26.05
N SER A 326 -4.47 -12.19 -26.08
CA SER A 326 -4.77 -13.52 -26.57
C SER A 326 -4.15 -14.62 -25.72
N VAL A 327 -4.74 -15.80 -25.81
CA VAL A 327 -4.17 -17.05 -25.32
C VAL A 327 -4.09 -18.02 -26.50
N THR A 328 -2.95 -18.66 -26.69
CA THR A 328 -2.69 -19.51 -27.86
C THR A 328 -1.92 -20.77 -27.50
N TYR A 329 -2.07 -21.81 -28.30
CA TYR A 329 -1.11 -22.91 -28.32
C TYR A 329 0.23 -22.46 -28.92
N LYS A 330 1.30 -23.13 -28.50
CA LYS A 330 2.65 -22.89 -29.04
C LYS A 330 2.74 -23.13 -30.54
N GLY A 331 1.96 -24.08 -31.06
CA GLY A 331 1.94 -24.48 -32.46
C GLY A 331 1.19 -23.55 -33.42
N ILE A 332 0.85 -22.32 -33.02
CA ILE A 332 0.32 -21.30 -33.96
C ILE A 332 1.38 -20.98 -35.02
N SER A 333 0.94 -20.72 -36.26
CA SER A 333 1.88 -20.41 -37.34
C SER A 333 2.60 -19.09 -37.07
N ARG A 334 3.90 -19.04 -37.36
CA ARG A 334 4.75 -17.86 -37.14
C ARG A 334 5.10 -17.13 -38.43
N LYS A 335 4.89 -17.77 -39.58
CA LYS A 335 5.44 -17.34 -40.87
C LYS A 335 4.35 -17.05 -41.89
N GLY A 336 4.50 -15.92 -42.57
CA GLY A 336 3.63 -15.45 -43.65
C GLY A 336 2.40 -14.68 -43.17
N ALA A 337 1.87 -13.83 -44.06
CA ALA A 337 0.65 -13.05 -43.88
C ALA A 337 -0.65 -13.88 -44.05
N SER A 338 -0.74 -15.02 -43.38
CA SER A 338 -1.91 -15.89 -43.40
C SER A 338 -2.76 -15.74 -42.13
N GLU A 339 -4.06 -16.01 -42.23
CA GLU A 339 -4.97 -16.03 -41.07
C GLU A 339 -4.53 -17.04 -40.00
N ASP A 340 -3.76 -18.07 -40.38
CA ASP A 340 -3.21 -19.09 -39.48
C ASP A 340 -2.16 -18.54 -38.51
N CYS A 341 -1.62 -17.34 -38.78
CA CYS A 341 -0.67 -16.63 -37.91
C CYS A 341 -1.36 -15.61 -36.98
N LEU A 342 -2.55 -15.11 -37.33
CA LEU A 342 -3.22 -14.04 -36.59
C LEU A 342 -3.98 -14.58 -35.37
N PHE A 343 -3.84 -13.92 -34.22
CA PHE A 343 -4.59 -14.30 -33.02
C PHE A 343 -6.11 -14.23 -33.24
N GLY A 344 -6.82 -15.28 -32.84
CA GLY A 344 -8.27 -15.44 -32.97
C GLY A 344 -8.76 -15.83 -34.38
N SER A 345 -7.90 -15.82 -35.39
CA SER A 345 -8.24 -16.18 -36.78
C SER A 345 -7.93 -17.65 -37.12
N ASN A 346 -7.64 -18.47 -36.11
CA ASN A 346 -7.38 -19.90 -36.22
C ASN A 346 -8.00 -20.65 -35.03
N ASP A 347 -7.97 -21.97 -35.08
CA ASP A 347 -8.48 -22.89 -34.06
C ASP A 347 -7.52 -23.07 -32.87
N LYS A 348 -6.33 -22.48 -32.92
CA LYS A 348 -5.28 -22.59 -31.88
C LYS A 348 -5.23 -21.40 -30.93
N SER A 349 -6.00 -20.34 -31.18
CA SER A 349 -5.94 -19.11 -30.41
C SER A 349 -7.32 -18.52 -30.12
N TRP A 350 -7.43 -17.90 -28.95
CA TRP A 350 -8.59 -17.17 -28.45
C TRP A 350 -8.16 -15.75 -28.11
N SER A 351 -8.84 -14.75 -28.65
CA SER A 351 -8.37 -13.36 -28.58
C SER A 351 -9.50 -12.39 -28.24
N LEU A 352 -9.16 -11.39 -27.43
CA LEU A 352 -9.93 -10.16 -27.25
C LEU A 352 -9.26 -9.03 -28.04
N ASP A 353 -9.98 -8.43 -28.98
CA ASP A 353 -9.58 -7.22 -29.69
C ASP A 353 -10.17 -6.00 -28.97
N CYS A 354 -9.28 -5.16 -28.47
CA CYS A 354 -9.59 -3.99 -27.67
C CYS A 354 -9.50 -2.74 -28.52
N SER A 355 -10.53 -1.91 -28.52
CA SER A 355 -10.53 -0.60 -29.18
C SER A 355 -11.15 0.47 -28.28
N ASN A 356 -10.86 1.75 -28.54
CA ASN A 356 -11.45 2.86 -27.78
C ASN A 356 -12.99 2.94 -27.84
N LYS A 357 -13.65 2.21 -28.74
CA LYS A 357 -15.10 2.29 -28.96
C LYS A 357 -15.85 1.02 -28.55
N SER A 358 -15.17 -0.12 -28.56
CA SER A 358 -15.78 -1.43 -28.32
C SER A 358 -14.71 -2.50 -28.09
N PHE A 359 -15.15 -3.61 -27.49
CA PHE A 359 -14.42 -4.87 -27.44
C PHE A 359 -15.05 -5.88 -28.40
N SER A 360 -14.23 -6.74 -28.99
CA SER A 360 -14.72 -7.89 -29.76
C SER A 360 -13.90 -9.13 -29.43
N VAL A 361 -14.56 -10.29 -29.40
CA VAL A 361 -13.90 -11.58 -29.15
C VAL A 361 -13.78 -12.36 -30.45
N ARG A 362 -12.62 -12.99 -30.64
CA ARG A 362 -12.27 -13.75 -31.85
C ARG A 362 -11.74 -15.13 -31.53
N HIS A 363 -12.25 -16.12 -32.24
CA HIS A 363 -11.74 -17.49 -32.23
C HIS A 363 -12.16 -18.20 -33.52
N ASN A 364 -11.24 -18.94 -34.15
CA ASN A 364 -11.47 -19.70 -35.38
C ASN A 364 -12.22 -18.91 -36.47
N LYS A 365 -11.77 -17.67 -36.71
CA LYS A 365 -12.34 -16.71 -37.70
C LYS A 365 -13.74 -16.21 -37.40
N ASN A 366 -14.34 -16.64 -36.29
CA ASN A 366 -15.58 -16.07 -35.80
C ASN A 366 -15.25 -14.83 -34.95
N SER A 367 -16.03 -13.76 -35.11
CA SER A 367 -15.87 -12.50 -34.38
C SER A 367 -17.23 -12.09 -33.82
N THR A 368 -17.27 -11.73 -32.54
CA THR A 368 -18.49 -11.25 -31.87
C THR A 368 -18.19 -9.95 -31.13
N ASP A 369 -18.95 -8.90 -31.45
CA ASP A 369 -18.85 -7.60 -30.79
C ASP A 369 -19.56 -7.62 -29.43
N ILE A 370 -18.94 -7.04 -28.42
CA ILE A 370 -19.50 -6.91 -27.07
C ILE A 370 -20.29 -5.58 -26.99
N PRO A 371 -21.57 -5.58 -26.58
CA PRO A 371 -22.42 -4.39 -26.53
C PRO A 371 -21.82 -3.26 -25.70
N VAL A 372 -22.02 -2.02 -26.14
CA VAL A 372 -21.33 -0.80 -25.65
C VAL A 372 -21.34 -0.67 -24.13
N ILE A 373 -20.21 -1.01 -23.51
CA ILE A 373 -19.86 -0.64 -22.14
C ILE A 373 -19.10 0.68 -22.26
N SER A 374 -19.64 1.76 -21.70
CA SER A 374 -18.92 3.03 -21.56
C SER A 374 -17.80 2.88 -20.52
N SER A 375 -16.80 2.02 -20.75
CA SER A 375 -15.63 1.90 -19.88
C SER A 375 -14.50 2.80 -20.38
N SER A 376 -14.08 3.77 -19.57
CA SER A 376 -12.89 4.58 -19.81
C SER A 376 -11.58 3.83 -19.56
N SER A 377 -11.63 2.63 -18.97
CA SER A 377 -10.43 1.87 -18.64
C SER A 377 -9.82 1.17 -19.85
N LYS A 378 -8.50 1.23 -19.94
CA LYS A 378 -7.70 0.53 -20.94
C LYS A 378 -6.88 -0.61 -20.33
N ARG A 379 -7.36 -1.21 -19.25
CA ARG A 379 -6.77 -2.39 -18.62
C ARG A 379 -7.69 -3.59 -18.77
N VAL A 380 -7.13 -4.73 -19.15
CA VAL A 380 -7.85 -6.00 -19.32
C VAL A 380 -7.21 -7.06 -18.43
N GLY A 381 -8.05 -7.76 -17.69
CA GLY A 381 -7.69 -8.94 -16.90
C GLY A 381 -8.05 -10.20 -17.67
N VAL A 382 -7.18 -11.20 -17.62
CA VAL A 382 -7.36 -12.49 -18.29
C VAL A 382 -7.21 -13.59 -17.25
N TYR A 383 -8.23 -14.43 -17.13
CA TYR A 383 -8.23 -15.60 -16.25
C TYR A 383 -8.34 -16.88 -17.08
N VAL A 384 -7.48 -17.85 -16.80
CA VAL A 384 -7.50 -19.18 -17.42
C VAL A 384 -7.55 -20.24 -16.33
N ASP A 385 -8.46 -21.20 -16.47
CA ASP A 385 -8.43 -22.49 -15.77
C ASP A 385 -8.23 -23.58 -16.82
N VAL A 386 -6.99 -24.07 -16.93
CA VAL A 386 -6.59 -25.07 -17.93
C VAL A 386 -7.34 -26.39 -17.72
N SER A 387 -7.56 -26.76 -16.46
CA SER A 387 -8.21 -28.03 -16.09
C SER A 387 -9.71 -28.02 -16.34
N ALA A 388 -10.36 -26.89 -16.06
CA ALA A 388 -11.79 -26.69 -16.29
C ALA A 388 -12.11 -26.32 -17.75
N GLY A 389 -11.10 -25.90 -18.52
CA GLY A 389 -11.31 -25.51 -19.91
C GLY A 389 -11.92 -24.11 -20.06
N THR A 390 -11.66 -23.21 -19.11
CA THR A 390 -12.30 -21.89 -19.06
C THR A 390 -11.26 -20.79 -19.32
N LEU A 391 -11.59 -19.85 -20.22
CA LEU A 391 -10.83 -18.62 -20.46
C LEU A 391 -11.78 -17.42 -20.39
N SER A 392 -11.57 -16.54 -19.42
CA SER A 392 -12.40 -15.35 -19.17
C SER A 392 -11.61 -14.06 -19.35
N PHE A 393 -12.24 -13.09 -20.00
CA PHE A 393 -11.74 -11.74 -20.20
C PHE A 393 -12.55 -10.73 -19.37
N TYR A 394 -11.88 -9.77 -18.76
CA TYR A 394 -12.47 -8.72 -17.93
C TYR A 394 -11.89 -7.36 -18.30
N SER A 395 -12.71 -6.31 -18.26
CA SER A 395 -12.24 -4.92 -18.21
C SER A 395 -11.97 -4.58 -16.74
N VAL A 396 -10.78 -4.08 -16.45
CA VAL A 396 -10.33 -3.77 -15.08
C VAL A 396 -10.37 -2.26 -14.90
N SER A 397 -11.22 -1.72 -14.03
CA SER A 397 -11.24 -0.27 -13.76
C SER A 397 -9.97 0.20 -13.04
N ASP A 398 -9.74 1.52 -13.00
CA ASP A 398 -8.67 2.13 -12.19
C ASP A 398 -8.80 1.81 -10.69
N THR A 399 -10.01 1.46 -10.24
CA THR A 399 -10.33 1.01 -8.88
C THR A 399 -10.20 -0.51 -8.70
N HIS A 400 -9.59 -1.22 -9.67
CA HIS A 400 -9.42 -2.67 -9.67
C HIS A 400 -10.73 -3.47 -9.60
N THR A 401 -11.83 -2.94 -10.14
CA THR A 401 -13.12 -3.64 -10.30
C THR A 401 -13.13 -4.39 -11.62
N LEU A 402 -13.63 -5.63 -11.62
CA LEU A 402 -13.73 -6.46 -12.83
C LEU A 402 -15.11 -6.37 -13.45
N THR A 403 -15.17 -5.86 -14.68
CA THR A 403 -16.36 -5.99 -15.53
C THR A 403 -16.12 -7.16 -16.47
N HIS A 404 -16.91 -8.23 -16.32
CA HIS A 404 -16.83 -9.38 -17.23
C HIS A 404 -17.12 -8.96 -18.66
N LEU A 405 -16.25 -9.40 -19.59
CA LEU A 405 -16.39 -9.13 -21.02
C LEU A 405 -16.88 -10.38 -21.76
N HIS A 406 -16.20 -11.50 -21.55
CA HIS A 406 -16.54 -12.76 -22.23
C HIS A 406 -15.85 -13.96 -21.58
N THR A 407 -16.43 -15.15 -21.75
CA THR A 407 -15.82 -16.42 -21.36
C THR A 407 -15.91 -17.44 -22.50
N PHE A 408 -14.78 -18.01 -22.88
CA PHE A 408 -14.70 -19.20 -23.71
C PHE A 408 -14.70 -20.45 -22.82
N ASN A 409 -15.54 -21.41 -23.18
CA ASN A 409 -15.53 -22.77 -22.62
C ASN A 409 -15.06 -23.73 -23.71
N THR A 410 -13.91 -24.36 -23.52
CA THR A 410 -13.25 -25.23 -24.51
C THR A 410 -12.45 -26.32 -23.81
N THR A 411 -11.93 -27.30 -24.54
CA THR A 411 -10.97 -28.27 -23.98
C THR A 411 -9.59 -27.96 -24.53
N PHE A 412 -8.68 -27.57 -23.65
CA PHE A 412 -7.30 -27.26 -24.05
C PHE A 412 -6.51 -28.56 -24.26
N THR A 413 -5.92 -28.73 -25.43
CA THR A 413 -5.23 -29.96 -25.86
C THR A 413 -3.71 -29.85 -25.85
N GLU A 414 -3.18 -28.63 -25.78
CA GLU A 414 -1.74 -28.33 -25.78
C GLU A 414 -1.42 -27.24 -24.73
N PRO A 415 -0.15 -27.09 -24.33
CA PRO A 415 0.27 -26.00 -23.45
C PRO A 415 -0.09 -24.61 -24.02
N LEU A 416 -0.63 -23.76 -23.16
CA LEU A 416 -1.09 -22.41 -23.50
C LEU A 416 -0.03 -21.37 -23.20
N TYR A 417 -0.03 -20.30 -24.00
CA TYR A 417 0.85 -19.15 -23.86
C TYR A 417 0.04 -17.87 -24.01
N ALA A 418 0.36 -16.86 -23.19
CA ALA A 418 -0.19 -15.52 -23.37
C ALA A 418 0.45 -14.85 -24.60
N GLY A 419 -0.36 -14.14 -25.37
CA GLY A 419 0.05 -13.46 -26.60
C GLY A 419 -0.54 -12.06 -26.72
N PHE A 420 0.22 -11.17 -27.37
CA PHE A 420 -0.15 -9.77 -27.53
C PHE A 420 0.12 -9.28 -28.95
N GLY A 421 -0.82 -8.52 -29.52
CA GLY A 421 -0.73 -7.95 -30.87
C GLY A 421 -1.03 -6.45 -30.89
N VAL A 422 -0.23 -5.66 -31.61
CA VAL A 422 -0.47 -4.21 -31.81
C VAL A 422 -0.21 -3.78 -33.25
N HIS A 423 -1.28 -3.51 -33.98
CA HIS A 423 -1.24 -3.30 -35.45
C HIS A 423 -1.14 -1.84 -35.89
N TYR A 424 -1.28 -0.88 -34.97
CA TYR A 424 -1.30 0.56 -35.30
C TYR A 424 -0.09 1.28 -34.70
N TYR A 425 0.47 2.23 -35.46
CA TYR A 425 1.63 3.02 -35.03
C TYR A 425 1.45 3.69 -33.65
N LYS A 426 2.47 3.51 -32.80
CA LYS A 426 2.49 3.95 -31.39
C LYS A 426 1.38 3.36 -30.53
N SER A 427 0.79 2.24 -30.92
CA SER A 427 -0.03 1.43 -30.02
C SER A 427 0.87 0.57 -29.16
N SER A 428 0.47 0.33 -27.94
CA SER A 428 1.27 -0.38 -26.94
C SER A 428 0.40 -1.24 -26.06
N VAL A 429 1.02 -2.29 -25.51
CA VAL A 429 0.48 -3.14 -24.45
C VAL A 429 1.58 -3.32 -23.40
N SER A 430 1.25 -3.15 -22.12
CA SER A 430 2.13 -3.38 -20.99
C SER A 430 1.49 -4.35 -19.98
N LEU A 431 2.24 -5.38 -19.60
CA LEU A 431 1.89 -6.28 -18.51
C LEU A 431 1.91 -5.51 -17.19
N CYS A 432 0.92 -5.77 -16.35
CA CYS A 432 0.74 -5.07 -15.08
C CYS A 432 1.35 -5.85 -13.91
N ASP A 433 1.83 -5.11 -12.92
CA ASP A 433 2.23 -5.67 -11.63
C ASP A 433 1.02 -6.02 -10.77
N ILE A 434 0.83 -7.32 -10.54
CA ILE A 434 -0.22 -7.83 -9.65
C ILE A 434 0.44 -8.30 -8.36
N LYS A 435 0.18 -7.59 -7.26
CA LYS A 435 0.63 -7.99 -5.93
C LYS A 435 -0.21 -9.19 -5.47
N GLN A 436 0.42 -10.36 -5.30
CA GLN A 436 -0.29 -11.56 -4.83
C GLN A 436 -0.62 -11.49 -3.33
N PRO A 437 -1.79 -11.99 -2.90
CA PRO A 437 -2.00 -12.42 -1.52
C PRO A 437 -1.22 -13.73 -1.25
N PRO A 438 -0.71 -13.97 -0.02
CA PRO A 438 0.14 -15.13 0.28
C PRO A 438 -0.61 -16.47 0.16
N VAL A 439 -0.15 -17.36 -0.73
CA VAL A 439 -0.70 -18.72 -0.91
C VAL A 439 0.13 -19.76 -0.13
N ARG A 440 -0.60 -20.67 0.55
CA ARG A 440 -0.10 -21.85 1.26
C ARG A 440 0.64 -22.81 0.32
N ASN A 441 1.84 -23.28 0.72
CA ASN A 441 2.37 -24.54 0.22
C ASN A 441 2.42 -25.58 1.35
N ASN A 442 1.64 -26.65 1.17
CA ASN A 442 1.94 -27.95 1.77
C ASN A 442 3.07 -28.60 0.98
N SER A 443 3.95 -29.24 1.74
CA SER A 443 5.14 -29.97 1.35
C SER A 443 4.83 -31.26 0.60
N ASP A 444 5.69 -31.62 -0.35
CA ASP A 444 6.10 -33.00 -0.52
C ASP A 444 7.58 -33.08 -0.93
N THR A 445 8.27 -33.94 -0.21
CA THR A 445 9.71 -34.18 -0.12
C THR A 445 10.30 -34.87 -1.35
N HIS A 446 11.52 -34.53 -1.76
CA HIS A 446 12.54 -35.52 -2.10
C HIS A 446 13.96 -34.95 -1.90
N THR A 447 14.71 -35.64 -1.04
CA THR A 447 16.13 -35.48 -0.68
C THR A 447 17.05 -35.81 -1.87
N THR A 448 18.15 -35.05 -2.06
CA THR A 448 19.57 -35.51 -2.08
C THR A 448 20.51 -34.45 -2.67
N GLY A 449 21.69 -34.29 -2.05
CA GLY A 449 22.93 -33.96 -2.80
C GLY A 449 23.64 -32.66 -2.43
N PHE A 450 24.73 -32.79 -1.67
CA PHE A 450 25.70 -31.76 -1.28
C PHE A 450 26.35 -31.00 -2.46
N SER A 451 26.57 -29.69 -2.29
CA SER A 451 27.85 -29.01 -2.56
C SER A 451 27.81 -27.55 -2.07
N ASP A 452 28.74 -27.22 -1.15
CA ASP A 452 28.92 -25.89 -0.54
C ASP A 452 29.15 -24.75 -1.56
N PRO A 453 28.77 -23.51 -1.20
CA PRO A 453 29.78 -22.45 -1.28
C PRO A 453 29.77 -21.47 -0.09
N LYS A 454 30.98 -21.31 0.48
CA LYS A 454 31.64 -20.11 1.03
C LYS A 454 30.86 -19.14 1.96
N PRO A 455 31.44 -18.77 3.12
CA PRO A 455 30.76 -17.94 4.11
C PRO A 455 30.70 -16.48 3.67
N SER A 456 29.49 -15.94 3.51
CA SER A 456 29.24 -14.51 3.62
C SER A 456 29.38 -14.13 5.10
N GLY A 457 30.39 -13.32 5.40
CA GLY A 457 30.68 -12.87 6.76
C GLY A 457 29.58 -11.98 7.30
N LEU A 458 28.62 -12.57 8.01
CA LEU A 458 27.91 -11.90 9.09
C LEU A 458 28.83 -11.93 10.31
N ASN A 459 29.56 -10.85 10.54
CA ASN A 459 30.23 -10.61 11.80
C ASN A 459 29.18 -10.56 12.91
N ILE A 460 28.95 -11.69 13.57
CA ILE A 460 28.35 -11.74 14.90
C ILE A 460 29.41 -11.18 15.84
N HIS A 461 29.39 -9.88 16.11
CA HIS A 461 30.17 -9.29 17.20
C HIS A 461 29.30 -9.06 18.45
N PRO A 462 29.88 -9.18 19.66
CA PRO A 462 29.14 -9.45 20.90
C PRO A 462 28.27 -8.28 21.36
N LEU A 463 27.22 -8.60 22.12
CA LEU A 463 26.32 -7.67 22.79
C LEU A 463 27.08 -6.59 23.60
N LEU A 464 26.68 -5.33 23.37
CA LEU A 464 26.80 -4.15 24.24
C LEU A 464 27.97 -4.12 25.24
N ASN A 465 29.06 -3.45 24.89
CA ASN A 465 30.17 -3.07 25.78
C ASN A 465 29.83 -1.86 26.69
N CYS A 466 28.56 -1.65 27.05
CA CYS A 466 28.18 -0.57 27.96
C CYS A 466 28.82 -0.80 29.34
N GLN A 467 29.72 0.09 29.74
CA GLN A 467 30.43 -0.01 31.02
C GLN A 467 29.47 0.00 32.22
N SER A 468 28.33 0.69 32.11
CA SER A 468 27.32 0.78 33.16
C SER A 468 26.49 -0.51 33.32
N CYS A 469 26.45 -1.39 32.32
CA CYS A 469 25.61 -2.60 32.35
C CYS A 469 26.41 -3.90 32.41
N VAL A 470 27.74 -3.84 32.42
CA VAL A 470 28.63 -5.01 32.31
C VAL A 470 28.45 -6.03 33.45
N HIS A 471 27.95 -5.59 34.61
CA HIS A 471 27.71 -6.44 35.77
C HIS A 471 26.35 -7.16 35.78
N ILE A 472 25.44 -6.84 34.84
CA ILE A 472 24.12 -7.46 34.72
C ILE A 472 24.25 -8.68 33.80
N ALA A 473 24.19 -9.88 34.37
CA ALA A 473 24.27 -11.13 33.63
C ALA A 473 22.98 -11.38 32.83
N ASP A 474 23.10 -11.77 31.55
CA ASP A 474 22.02 -12.42 30.79
C ASP A 474 22.14 -13.92 31.10
N SER A 475 21.33 -14.42 32.03
CA SER A 475 21.54 -15.75 32.63
C SER A 475 21.03 -16.91 31.79
N ASP A 476 20.32 -16.64 30.69
CA ASP A 476 19.48 -17.64 30.03
C ASP A 476 20.00 -17.96 28.62
N GLN A 477 20.04 -19.25 28.28
CA GLN A 477 20.34 -19.72 26.92
C GLN A 477 19.07 -19.67 26.06
N TRP A 478 19.13 -18.94 24.94
CA TRP A 478 18.01 -18.76 23.99
C TRP A 478 18.34 -19.38 22.64
N VAL A 479 17.39 -20.13 22.07
CA VAL A 479 17.50 -20.65 20.71
C VAL A 479 17.23 -19.52 19.73
N GLN A 480 18.22 -19.20 18.89
CA GLN A 480 18.08 -18.15 17.87
C GLN A 480 17.21 -18.65 16.72
N ILE A 481 16.21 -17.86 16.34
CA ILE A 481 15.34 -18.15 15.20
C ILE A 481 15.32 -16.97 14.24
N GLU A 482 15.50 -17.28 12.95
CA GLU A 482 15.22 -16.39 11.84
C GLU A 482 13.74 -16.51 11.45
N PRO A 483 12.91 -15.47 11.64
CA PRO A 483 11.50 -15.54 11.28
C PRO A 483 11.30 -15.44 9.77
N SER A 484 10.25 -16.10 9.27
CA SER A 484 9.83 -15.92 7.88
C SER A 484 9.18 -14.55 7.68
N ALA A 485 9.64 -13.78 6.70
CA ALA A 485 9.03 -12.50 6.35
C ALA A 485 7.72 -12.76 5.56
N CYS A 486 6.62 -12.22 6.07
CA CYS A 486 5.35 -12.11 5.36
C CYS A 486 5.34 -10.78 4.62
N THR A 487 5.36 -10.82 3.29
CA THR A 487 5.39 -9.62 2.44
C THR A 487 4.01 -8.98 2.36
N ASP A 488 3.78 -7.96 3.19
CA ASP A 488 2.71 -6.98 3.05
C ASP A 488 3.32 -5.56 3.11
N GLU A 489 2.75 -4.59 2.39
CA GLU A 489 3.29 -3.24 2.14
C GLU A 489 3.33 -2.27 3.35
N GLY A 490 3.36 -2.75 4.59
CA GLY A 490 3.29 -1.94 5.81
C GLY A 490 4.47 -2.08 6.79
N GLY A 491 5.54 -2.75 6.38
CA GLY A 491 6.65 -3.17 7.25
C GLY A 491 6.67 -4.69 7.41
N SER A 492 7.85 -5.24 7.68
CA SER A 492 8.09 -6.69 7.74
C SER A 492 7.25 -7.34 8.86
N LYS A 493 6.10 -7.93 8.51
CA LYS A 493 5.41 -8.87 9.40
C LYS A 493 6.18 -10.17 9.40
N PHE A 494 6.49 -10.66 10.59
CA PHE A 494 7.24 -11.87 10.83
C PHE A 494 6.30 -12.96 11.29
N ARG A 495 6.45 -14.16 10.73
CA ARG A 495 5.74 -15.34 11.19
C ARG A 495 6.74 -16.41 11.59
N VAL A 496 6.49 -17.03 12.73
CA VAL A 496 7.30 -18.11 13.27
C VAL A 496 6.41 -19.14 13.93
N SER A 497 6.73 -20.41 13.73
CA SER A 497 6.12 -21.54 14.44
C SER A 497 7.22 -22.25 15.21
N THR A 498 7.03 -22.43 16.52
CA THR A 498 8.01 -23.04 17.43
C THR A 498 7.36 -24.12 18.27
N ASP A 499 8.09 -25.20 18.51
CA ASP A 499 7.79 -26.24 19.49
C ASP A 499 8.08 -25.74 20.93
N PRO A 500 7.72 -26.46 22.00
CA PRO A 500 7.96 -26.02 23.38
C PRO A 500 9.43 -25.67 23.63
N GLY A 501 9.69 -24.46 24.14
CA GLY A 501 11.08 -24.01 24.32
C GLY A 501 11.23 -22.52 24.64
N ARG A 502 12.48 -22.05 24.52
CA ARG A 502 12.90 -20.67 24.75
C ARG A 502 13.59 -20.13 23.51
N TYR A 503 13.00 -19.11 22.90
CA TYR A 503 13.41 -18.62 21.59
C TYR A 503 13.70 -17.13 21.60
N GLU A 504 14.64 -16.71 20.77
CA GLU A 504 14.94 -15.31 20.48
C GLU A 504 14.92 -15.08 18.97
N CYS A 505 14.15 -14.08 18.53
CA CYS A 505 14.15 -13.62 17.16
C CYS A 505 15.45 -12.84 16.88
N VAL A 506 16.20 -13.28 15.87
CA VAL A 506 17.45 -12.62 15.47
C VAL A 506 17.25 -11.21 14.91
N ARG A 507 16.08 -10.92 14.31
CA ARG A 507 15.77 -9.62 13.68
C ARG A 507 15.21 -8.57 14.65
N THR A 508 14.28 -8.96 15.51
CA THR A 508 13.59 -8.03 16.43
C THR A 508 14.10 -8.11 17.85
N ARG A 509 14.94 -9.10 18.19
CA ARG A 509 15.37 -9.41 19.56
C ARG A 509 14.24 -9.74 20.54
N MET A 510 13.01 -9.89 20.06
CA MET A 510 11.89 -10.37 20.89
C MET A 510 12.17 -11.81 21.30
N ARG A 511 11.96 -12.12 22.59
CA ARG A 511 12.11 -13.48 23.11
C ARG A 511 10.77 -13.99 23.64
N TRP A 512 10.56 -15.30 23.56
CA TRP A 512 9.34 -15.92 24.10
C TRP A 512 9.61 -17.31 24.64
N VAL A 513 8.74 -17.73 25.55
CA VAL A 513 8.74 -19.06 26.16
C VAL A 513 7.37 -19.68 25.97
N CYS A 514 7.32 -20.91 25.49
CA CYS A 514 6.09 -21.68 25.31
C CYS A 514 6.27 -23.13 25.79
N ASP A 515 5.19 -23.72 26.30
CA ASP A 515 5.10 -25.10 26.77
C ASP A 515 4.39 -26.04 25.77
N CYS A 516 3.85 -25.47 24.70
CA CYS A 516 3.17 -26.12 23.59
C CYS A 516 3.66 -25.55 22.25
N ASP A 517 3.22 -26.15 21.15
CA ASP A 517 3.47 -25.60 19.81
C ASP A 517 2.77 -24.25 19.67
N VAL A 518 3.54 -23.22 19.33
CA VAL A 518 3.04 -21.85 19.19
C VAL A 518 3.34 -21.32 17.80
N THR A 519 2.35 -20.68 17.20
CA THR A 519 2.55 -19.88 15.99
C THR A 519 2.32 -18.41 16.32
N LEU A 520 3.35 -17.61 16.15
CA LEU A 520 3.33 -16.16 16.33
C LEU A 520 3.35 -15.47 14.98
N GLN A 521 2.61 -14.37 14.90
CA GLN A 521 2.81 -13.34 13.91
C GLN A 521 3.10 -12.03 14.64
N TYR A 522 4.17 -11.34 14.27
CA TYR A 522 4.50 -10.07 14.91
C TYR A 522 5.17 -9.10 13.95
N CYS A 523 5.04 -7.80 14.20
CA CYS A 523 5.82 -6.77 13.54
C CYS A 523 6.15 -5.62 14.49
N THR A 524 7.20 -4.90 14.16
CA THR A 524 7.40 -3.54 14.68
C THR A 524 6.52 -2.59 13.89
N VAL A 525 5.68 -1.81 14.57
CA VAL A 525 4.79 -0.82 13.93
C VAL A 525 5.22 0.61 14.29
N ASP A 526 4.85 1.55 13.43
CA ASP A 526 4.99 2.97 13.76
C ASP A 526 4.06 3.31 14.94
N GLY A 527 4.60 3.99 15.93
CA GLY A 527 3.90 4.36 17.16
C GLY A 527 3.32 5.76 17.14
N HIS A 528 3.36 6.47 16.00
CA HIS A 528 2.89 7.86 15.90
C HIS A 528 1.44 8.03 16.39
N PHE A 529 0.58 7.04 16.16
CA PHE A 529 -0.82 7.05 16.63
C PHE A 529 -0.96 7.13 18.17
N LEU A 530 0.11 6.82 18.92
CA LEU A 530 0.13 6.91 20.39
C LEU A 530 0.70 8.23 20.89
N ASN A 531 1.21 9.13 20.04
CA ASN A 531 1.90 10.35 20.48
C ASN A 531 1.02 11.23 21.37
N THR A 532 -0.23 11.48 20.98
CA THR A 532 -1.19 12.26 21.78
C THR A 532 -1.44 11.62 23.15
N GLU A 533 -1.47 10.29 23.22
CA GLU A 533 -1.69 9.58 24.47
C GLU A 533 -0.44 9.60 25.36
N LEU A 534 0.75 9.41 24.79
CA LEU A 534 2.02 9.51 25.51
C LEU A 534 2.20 10.91 26.12
N GLU A 535 1.81 11.96 25.38
CA GLU A 535 1.77 13.34 25.86
C GLU A 535 0.77 13.52 27.00
N ARG A 536 -0.46 13.00 26.85
CA ARG A 536 -1.50 13.03 27.89
C ARG A 536 -1.06 12.31 29.17
N LEU A 537 -0.40 11.17 29.03
CA LEU A 537 0.14 10.38 30.13
C LEU A 537 1.47 10.93 30.66
N GLN A 538 2.06 11.96 30.05
CA GLN A 538 3.36 12.53 30.43
C GLN A 538 4.49 11.46 30.50
N CYS A 539 4.47 10.50 29.58
CA CYS A 539 5.42 9.38 29.57
C CYS A 539 6.23 9.34 28.27
N ASN A 540 7.41 8.72 28.33
CA ASN A 540 8.31 8.56 27.20
C ASN A 540 8.32 7.11 26.71
N ARG A 541 8.26 6.94 25.40
CA ARG A 541 8.50 5.65 24.73
C ARG A 541 9.98 5.29 24.76
N ILE A 542 10.32 4.15 25.36
CA ILE A 542 11.72 3.66 25.51
C ILE A 542 12.01 2.36 24.73
N ALA A 543 11.11 1.97 23.83
CA ALA A 543 11.16 0.73 23.05
C ALA A 543 10.43 0.89 21.70
N PRO A 544 10.57 -0.03 20.72
CA PRO A 544 9.69 -0.07 19.56
C PRO A 544 8.26 -0.49 19.96
N VAL A 545 7.26 -0.16 19.14
CA VAL A 545 5.91 -0.72 19.32
C VAL A 545 5.89 -2.05 18.62
N ILE A 546 5.57 -3.13 19.34
CA ILE A 546 5.50 -4.47 18.78
C ILE A 546 4.04 -4.92 18.78
N ASP A 547 3.53 -5.19 17.59
CA ASP A 547 2.24 -5.82 17.36
C ASP A 547 2.46 -7.33 17.33
N VAL A 548 1.93 -8.05 18.32
CA VAL A 548 2.06 -9.50 18.45
C VAL A 548 0.68 -10.14 18.44
N THR A 549 0.48 -11.03 17.47
CA THR A 549 -0.68 -11.89 17.34
C THR A 549 -0.26 -13.34 17.52
N VAL A 550 -0.92 -14.06 18.42
CA VAL A 550 -0.73 -15.49 18.57
C VAL A 550 -1.80 -16.20 17.76
N ILE A 551 -1.35 -16.82 16.66
CA ILE A 551 -2.20 -17.53 15.71
C ILE A 551 -2.65 -18.86 16.32
N SER A 552 -1.76 -19.54 17.06
CA SER A 552 -2.06 -20.80 17.73
C SER A 552 -1.13 -21.01 18.93
N GLY A 553 -1.61 -21.77 19.92
CA GLY A 553 -0.85 -22.09 21.13
C GLY A 553 -0.92 -20.97 22.19
N LYS A 554 -0.08 -21.07 23.22
CA LYS A 554 -0.03 -20.13 24.33
C LYS A 554 1.42 -19.82 24.71
N LEU A 555 1.70 -18.54 24.99
CA LEU A 555 2.98 -18.12 25.54
C LEU A 555 2.91 -18.08 27.06
N GLU A 556 3.94 -18.59 27.71
CA GLU A 556 4.14 -18.47 29.15
C GLU A 556 4.91 -17.20 29.50
N GLU A 557 5.84 -16.78 28.65
CA GLU A 557 6.58 -15.53 28.81
C GLU A 557 6.84 -14.85 27.47
N VAL A 558 6.78 -13.52 27.45
CA VAL A 558 7.23 -12.68 26.33
C VAL A 558 8.20 -11.63 26.86
N HIS A 559 9.31 -11.46 26.16
CA HIS A 559 10.38 -10.52 26.50
C HIS A 559 10.52 -9.54 25.34
N LEU A 560 10.04 -8.31 25.57
CA LEU A 560 10.04 -7.24 24.57
C LEU A 560 11.30 -6.38 24.71
N PRO A 561 12.05 -6.09 23.63
CA PRO A 561 13.28 -5.30 23.70
C PRO A 561 13.02 -3.83 24.11
N HIS A 562 13.96 -3.23 24.84
CA HIS A 562 13.97 -1.80 25.15
C HIS A 562 15.36 -1.19 25.02
N TYR A 563 15.42 0.14 24.95
CA TYR A 563 16.66 0.91 24.84
C TYR A 563 17.17 1.44 26.18
N ALA A 564 16.35 1.41 27.23
CA ALA A 564 16.72 1.95 28.54
C ALA A 564 17.99 1.31 29.10
N CYS A 565 18.90 2.16 29.59
CA CYS A 565 20.09 1.77 30.33
C CYS A 565 19.78 1.79 31.83
N LEU A 566 19.55 0.61 32.39
CA LEU A 566 19.18 0.42 33.81
C LEU A 566 20.42 0.23 34.71
N GLY A 567 21.54 0.84 34.33
CA GLY A 567 22.90 0.56 34.82
C GLY A 567 23.21 0.91 36.28
N GLU A 568 22.23 1.40 37.03
CA GLU A 568 22.28 1.43 38.49
C GLU A 568 20.90 1.00 38.96
N SER A 569 20.84 0.11 39.96
CA SER A 569 19.60 -0.36 40.56
C SER A 569 18.92 0.78 41.33
N ASP A 570 18.49 1.84 40.64
CA ASP A 570 17.64 2.88 41.21
C ASP A 570 16.28 2.21 41.48
N PRO A 571 15.92 2.00 42.75
CA PRO A 571 14.66 1.35 43.10
C PRO A 571 13.45 2.11 42.55
N SER A 572 13.61 3.40 42.21
CA SER A 572 12.57 4.22 41.61
C SER A 572 12.21 3.81 40.17
N LEU A 573 13.10 3.12 39.44
CA LEU A 573 12.85 2.67 38.07
C LEU A 573 11.90 1.47 37.98
N LYS A 574 11.79 0.68 39.07
CA LYS A 574 10.99 -0.56 39.10
C LYS A 574 9.50 -0.33 38.87
N ASP A 575 8.96 0.77 39.41
CA ASP A 575 7.55 1.15 39.25
C ASP A 575 7.34 2.19 38.13
N ALA A 576 8.42 2.77 37.63
CA ALA A 576 8.39 3.86 36.65
C ALA A 576 8.41 3.40 35.19
N VAL A 577 8.65 2.11 34.93
CA VAL A 577 8.58 1.52 33.59
C VAL A 577 7.45 0.52 33.53
N LYS A 578 6.58 0.67 32.53
CA LYS A 578 5.41 -0.20 32.32
C LYS A 578 5.28 -0.57 30.86
N VAL A 579 4.60 -1.68 30.59
CA VAL A 579 4.10 -1.95 29.24
C VAL A 579 2.74 -1.28 29.09
N LEU A 580 2.61 -0.49 28.03
CA LEU A 580 1.38 0.07 27.53
C LEU A 580 0.82 -0.92 26.50
N SER A 581 -0.31 -1.52 26.83
CA SER A 581 -1.01 -2.50 25.99
C SER A 581 -2.24 -1.86 25.40
N VAL A 582 -2.31 -1.83 24.07
CA VAL A 582 -3.48 -1.31 23.33
C VAL A 582 -4.42 -2.48 23.06
N LYS A 583 -5.62 -2.41 23.66
CA LYS A 583 -6.73 -3.36 23.50
C LYS A 583 -7.93 -2.64 22.86
N ASP A 584 -8.90 -3.40 22.36
CA ASP A 584 -10.09 -2.84 21.70
C ASP A 584 -10.92 -1.95 22.64
N GLU A 585 -10.82 -2.18 23.95
CA GLU A 585 -11.51 -1.41 25.00
C GLU A 585 -10.72 -0.19 25.50
N GLY A 586 -9.51 0.04 24.98
CA GLY A 586 -8.66 1.17 25.34
C GLY A 586 -7.22 0.77 25.70
N ILE A 587 -6.55 1.70 26.37
CA ILE A 587 -5.12 1.58 26.67
C ILE A 587 -4.94 1.19 28.14
N THR A 588 -4.24 0.09 28.37
CA THR A 588 -3.94 -0.43 29.71
C THR A 588 -2.45 -0.34 29.98
N THR A 589 -2.08 -0.20 31.26
CA THR A 589 -0.67 -0.27 31.67
C THR A 589 -0.48 -1.38 32.67
N GLU A 590 0.57 -2.18 32.46
CA GLU A 590 0.90 -3.29 33.34
C GLU A 590 2.36 -3.20 33.76
N PRO A 591 2.68 -3.50 35.03
CA PRO A 591 4.07 -3.56 35.48
C PRO A 591 4.77 -4.72 34.77
N VAL A 592 6.05 -4.52 34.45
CA VAL A 592 6.87 -5.52 33.77
C VAL A 592 8.14 -5.79 34.57
N GLN A 593 8.64 -7.02 34.47
CA GLN A 593 9.94 -7.34 35.02
C GLN A 593 11.00 -6.89 34.01
N LEU A 594 11.77 -5.87 34.35
CA LEU A 594 12.87 -5.43 33.48
C LEU A 594 14.12 -6.29 33.67
N THR A 595 14.74 -6.60 32.55
CA THR A 595 16.08 -7.17 32.45
C THR A 595 17.02 -6.14 31.80
N ARG A 596 18.24 -6.53 31.47
CA ARG A 596 19.21 -5.63 30.83
C ARG A 596 18.70 -5.03 29.52
N PHE A 597 17.98 -5.82 28.72
CA PHE A 597 17.53 -5.42 27.37
C PHE A 597 16.06 -5.68 27.10
N HIS A 598 15.34 -6.33 28.01
CA HIS A 598 13.97 -6.75 27.77
C HIS A 598 13.04 -6.45 28.94
N ALA A 599 11.81 -6.06 28.61
CA ALA A 599 10.68 -6.12 29.53
C ALA A 599 10.01 -7.50 29.41
N LYS A 600 10.05 -8.26 30.49
CA LYS A 600 9.41 -9.56 30.62
C LYS A 600 7.96 -9.40 31.08
N ILE A 601 7.07 -10.01 30.33
CA ILE A 601 5.64 -10.16 30.59
C ILE A 601 5.39 -11.65 30.82
N VAL A 602 4.81 -11.99 31.97
CA VAL A 602 4.46 -13.36 32.33
C VAL A 602 2.98 -13.58 32.01
N GLN A 603 2.67 -14.68 31.35
CA GLN A 603 1.32 -15.07 30.92
C GLN A 603 0.57 -13.94 30.21
N PRO A 604 1.07 -13.49 29.04
CA PRO A 604 0.49 -12.33 28.39
C PRO A 604 -0.91 -12.65 27.84
N SER A 605 -1.85 -11.72 28.01
CA SER A 605 -3.19 -11.80 27.40
C SER A 605 -3.14 -11.13 26.02
N PHE A 606 -3.15 -11.84 24.89
CA PHE A 606 -3.05 -11.21 23.55
C PHE A 606 -4.02 -11.84 22.53
N SER A 607 -4.28 -11.27 21.33
CA SER A 607 -3.52 -10.29 20.50
C SER A 607 -3.22 -8.92 21.13
N LEU A 608 -1.97 -8.43 21.09
CA LEU A 608 -1.58 -7.13 21.67
C LEU A 608 -0.58 -6.35 20.83
N LYS A 609 -0.87 -5.05 20.66
CA LYS A 609 0.09 -3.99 20.35
C LYS A 609 0.66 -3.47 21.65
N THR A 610 1.97 -3.64 21.84
CA THR A 610 2.66 -3.36 23.10
C THR A 610 3.74 -2.31 22.93
N LEU A 611 3.90 -1.48 23.95
CA LEU A 611 4.93 -0.44 24.00
C LEU A 611 5.50 -0.28 25.41
N ILE A 612 6.81 -0.24 25.54
CA ILE A 612 7.44 0.03 26.84
C ILE A 612 7.55 1.54 27.04
N ILE A 613 6.94 2.02 28.12
CA ILE A 613 6.89 3.44 28.49
C ILE A 613 7.59 3.69 29.83
N SER A 614 8.18 4.88 29.96
CA SER A 614 8.77 5.38 31.19
C SER A 614 8.08 6.66 31.64
N TRP A 615 7.69 6.73 32.91
CA TRP A 615 7.17 7.94 33.56
C TRP A 615 8.30 8.88 34.01
N ILE A 616 9.55 8.39 33.96
CA ILE A 616 10.72 9.21 34.20
C ILE A 616 11.15 9.80 32.87
N MET A 617 10.97 11.12 32.73
CA MET A 617 11.35 11.84 31.50
C MET A 617 12.87 11.82 31.19
N ARG A 618 13.68 11.35 32.13
CA ARG A 618 15.16 11.44 32.12
C ARG A 618 15.77 10.04 32.25
N VAL A 619 15.53 9.17 31.28
CA VAL A 619 16.17 7.84 31.19
C VAL A 619 17.29 7.92 30.17
N ASP A 620 18.46 7.38 30.53
CA ASP A 620 19.56 7.19 29.60
C ASP A 620 19.25 5.96 28.72
N GLU A 621 19.45 6.09 27.41
CA GLU A 621 19.14 5.06 26.40
C GLU A 621 20.41 4.63 25.65
N HIS A 622 20.49 3.35 25.32
CA HIS A 622 21.51 2.81 24.43
C HIS A 622 21.18 3.19 22.99
N CYS A 623 22.06 3.97 22.33
CA CYS A 623 21.91 4.36 20.93
C CYS A 623 23.19 4.10 20.14
N ASP A 624 23.04 3.87 18.84
CA ASP A 624 24.12 3.86 17.86
C ASP A 624 24.22 5.23 17.16
N LEU A 625 25.44 5.52 16.69
CA LEU A 625 25.69 6.57 15.72
C LEU A 625 25.83 5.89 14.35
N LEU A 626 25.31 6.50 13.29
CA LEU A 626 25.58 6.08 11.92
C LEU A 626 26.06 7.29 11.11
N LEU A 627 27.16 7.10 10.38
CA LEU A 627 27.80 8.13 9.58
C LEU A 627 27.77 7.74 8.10
N TYR A 628 27.20 8.61 7.28
CA TYR A 628 27.17 8.46 5.83
C TYR A 628 27.88 9.64 5.16
N MET A 629 28.80 9.36 4.25
CA MET A 629 29.39 10.35 3.36
C MET A 629 28.56 10.46 2.09
N ARG A 630 28.17 11.66 1.68
CA ARG A 630 27.43 11.89 0.43
C ARG A 630 28.30 12.46 -0.69
N SER A 631 29.26 13.29 -0.31
CA SER A 631 30.25 13.86 -1.22
C SER A 631 31.58 13.95 -0.49
N LYS A 632 32.68 13.85 -1.24
CA LYS A 632 34.05 14.02 -0.72
C LYS A 632 34.56 15.44 -0.92
N VAL A 633 34.09 16.14 -1.95
CA VAL A 633 34.54 17.50 -2.30
C VAL A 633 33.33 18.35 -2.67
N PRO A 634 32.84 19.23 -1.77
CA PRO A 634 33.20 19.32 -0.35
C PRO A 634 32.75 18.05 0.42
N LEU A 635 33.39 17.74 1.55
CA LEU A 635 33.01 16.57 2.35
C LEU A 635 31.65 16.83 3.01
N ILE A 636 30.65 16.03 2.63
CA ILE A 636 29.29 16.10 3.15
C ILE A 636 29.01 14.85 3.97
N LEU A 637 28.73 15.05 5.25
CA LEU A 637 28.39 13.99 6.20
C LEU A 637 26.92 14.10 6.60
N HIS A 638 26.20 13.01 6.44
CA HIS A 638 24.91 12.78 7.09
C HIS A 638 25.14 11.97 8.36
N VAL A 639 24.68 12.51 9.48
CA VAL A 639 24.87 11.91 10.80
C VAL A 639 23.53 11.56 11.42
N TYR A 640 23.38 10.30 11.81
CA TYR A 640 22.19 9.75 12.43
C TYR A 640 22.49 9.26 13.84
N PHE A 641 21.65 9.66 14.78
CA PHE A 641 21.62 9.11 16.12
C PHE A 641 20.40 8.22 16.24
N PHE A 642 20.61 6.93 16.45
CA PHE A 642 19.59 5.95 16.21
C PHE A 642 19.48 4.95 17.37
N PRO A 643 18.31 4.81 18.02
CA PRO A 643 18.10 3.76 19.02
C PRO A 643 18.12 2.39 18.32
N PHE A 644 18.75 1.38 18.93
CA PHE A 644 19.10 0.12 18.26
C PHE A 644 17.87 -0.66 17.70
N ASP A 645 17.54 -0.46 16.42
CA ASP A 645 16.45 -1.13 15.69
C ASP A 645 16.91 -1.48 14.26
N ASP A 646 17.06 -2.78 13.99
CA ASP A 646 17.54 -3.29 12.71
C ASP A 646 16.57 -2.96 11.55
N CYS A 647 15.26 -2.91 11.78
CA CYS A 647 14.27 -2.57 10.74
C CYS A 647 14.42 -1.12 10.27
N ALA A 648 14.65 -0.21 11.21
CA ALA A 648 14.81 1.20 10.90
C ALA A 648 16.21 1.51 10.35
N LYS A 649 17.23 0.75 10.74
CA LYS A 649 18.54 0.76 10.08
C LYS A 649 18.45 0.31 8.62
N GLU A 650 17.71 -0.76 8.31
CA GLU A 650 17.47 -1.20 6.92
C GLU A 650 16.74 -0.14 6.09
N LYS A 651 15.76 0.56 6.69
CA LYS A 651 15.07 1.68 6.03
C LYS A 651 16.04 2.81 5.72
N LEU A 652 16.89 3.16 6.69
CA LEU A 652 17.91 4.19 6.51
C LEU A 652 18.92 3.81 5.41
N GLU A 653 19.37 2.57 5.37
CA GLU A 653 20.25 2.05 4.30
C GLU A 653 19.59 2.16 2.91
N LYS A 654 18.26 2.00 2.82
CA LYS A 654 17.50 2.22 1.58
C LYS A 654 17.39 3.70 1.18
N GLU A 655 17.33 4.61 2.16
CA GLU A 655 17.27 6.06 1.91
C GLU A 655 18.66 6.60 1.52
N GLU A 656 19.71 6.15 2.21
CA GLU A 656 21.11 6.52 1.98
C GLU A 656 21.80 5.70 0.88
N LYS A 657 21.04 5.05 -0.02
CA LYS A 657 21.55 4.25 -1.17
C LYS A 657 22.63 4.96 -2.00
N SER A 658 22.53 6.28 -2.09
CA SER A 658 23.46 7.11 -2.86
C SER A 658 24.71 7.55 -2.07
N SER A 659 24.69 7.40 -0.76
CA SER A 659 25.77 7.76 0.16
C SER A 659 26.63 6.54 0.55
N TYR A 660 27.65 6.78 1.37
CA TYR A 660 28.65 5.78 1.74
C TYR A 660 28.77 5.65 3.26
N PRO A 661 28.54 4.47 3.85
CA PRO A 661 28.71 4.28 5.28
C PRO A 661 30.19 4.40 5.66
N ILE A 662 30.47 5.20 6.70
CA ILE A 662 31.80 5.35 7.28
C ILE A 662 31.91 4.46 8.52
N PRO A 663 32.85 3.51 8.57
CA PRO A 663 33.09 2.71 9.77
C PRO A 663 33.57 3.58 10.94
N HIS A 664 33.01 3.37 12.13
CA HIS A 664 33.45 4.03 13.35
C HIS A 664 33.14 3.17 14.59
N PRO A 665 33.81 3.40 15.73
CA PRO A 665 33.48 2.71 16.98
C PRO A 665 32.08 3.08 17.49
N ARG A 666 31.39 2.11 18.08
CA ARG A 666 30.11 2.35 18.76
C ARG A 666 30.31 3.16 20.04
N PRO A 667 29.30 3.95 20.46
CA PRO A 667 29.27 4.56 21.79
C PRO A 667 29.36 3.53 22.91
N ASP A 668 30.22 3.78 23.88
CA ASP A 668 30.45 2.96 25.07
C ASP A 668 29.60 3.40 26.28
N ARG A 669 28.93 4.55 26.15
CA ARG A 669 28.04 5.16 27.15
C ARG A 669 26.65 5.41 26.55
N PRO A 670 25.58 5.29 27.37
CA PRO A 670 24.23 5.62 26.93
C PRO A 670 24.06 7.13 26.77
N PHE A 671 23.10 7.55 25.94
CA PHE A 671 22.76 8.95 25.71
C PHE A 671 21.47 9.32 26.40
N ARG A 672 21.36 10.59 26.76
CA ARG A 672 20.14 11.12 27.36
C ARG A 672 19.20 11.60 26.26
N MET A 673 18.02 10.99 26.19
CA MET A 673 17.05 11.37 25.15
C MET A 673 16.48 12.77 25.40
N LYS A 674 16.06 13.43 24.32
CA LYS A 674 15.44 14.78 24.34
C LYS A 674 16.33 15.89 24.95
N THR A 675 17.62 15.64 25.15
CA THR A 675 18.60 16.69 25.45
C THR A 675 19.40 17.01 24.19
N ALA A 676 19.71 18.29 23.99
CA ALA A 676 20.53 18.70 22.87
C ALA A 676 21.99 18.24 23.06
N HIS A 677 22.57 17.73 21.97
CA HIS A 677 23.96 17.32 21.91
C HIS A 677 24.63 18.03 20.73
N ASN A 678 25.89 18.40 20.91
CA ASN A 678 26.70 19.06 19.90
C ASN A 678 27.75 18.07 19.40
N LEU A 679 27.68 17.74 18.12
CA LEU A 679 28.72 16.99 17.45
C LEU A 679 29.72 17.98 16.88
N ASP A 680 30.88 18.04 17.51
CA ASP A 680 32.00 18.82 17.03
C ASP A 680 32.68 18.09 15.86
N VAL A 681 32.71 18.77 14.71
CA VAL A 681 33.33 18.29 13.47
C VAL A 681 34.35 19.36 13.04
N PRO A 682 35.64 19.18 13.35
CA PRO A 682 36.66 20.17 13.07
C PRO A 682 36.69 20.55 11.58
N GLY A 683 36.65 21.85 11.30
CA GLY A 683 36.69 22.39 9.93
C GLY A 683 35.33 22.37 9.20
N ALA A 684 34.25 21.96 9.84
CA ALA A 684 32.91 22.10 9.25
C ALA A 684 32.52 23.58 9.12
N SER A 685 32.09 23.97 7.94
CA SER A 685 31.57 25.31 7.65
C SER A 685 30.06 25.42 7.83
N ILE A 686 29.36 24.29 7.79
CA ILE A 686 27.92 24.19 8.03
C ILE A 686 27.66 23.16 9.12
N HIS A 687 26.90 23.58 10.11
CA HIS A 687 26.41 22.78 11.22
C HIS A 687 24.86 22.84 11.25
N PRO A 688 24.18 21.83 11.81
CA PRO A 688 22.76 21.94 12.10
C PRO A 688 22.48 23.13 13.03
N ARG A 689 21.41 23.90 12.74
CA ARG A 689 21.05 25.14 13.46
C ARG A 689 20.49 24.90 14.85
N GLU A 690 19.88 23.73 15.06
CA GLU A 690 19.34 23.28 16.34
C GLU A 690 20.21 22.09 16.77
N GLY A 691 20.65 22.06 18.03
CA GLY A 691 21.47 20.97 18.55
C GLY A 691 20.84 19.60 18.27
N ILE A 692 21.66 18.57 18.13
CA ILE A 692 21.20 17.24 17.77
C ILE A 692 20.29 16.74 18.89
N THR A 693 19.00 16.66 18.61
CA THR A 693 18.01 16.09 19.51
C THR A 693 17.67 14.69 19.04
N PHE A 694 17.90 13.71 19.90
CA PHE A 694 17.61 12.31 19.64
C PHE A 694 16.10 12.12 19.41
N ARG A 695 15.68 12.02 18.14
CA ARG A 695 14.32 11.65 17.75
C ARG A 695 14.38 10.60 16.64
N ARG A 696 13.42 9.67 16.66
CA ARG A 696 13.34 8.56 15.70
C ARG A 696 12.95 8.98 14.28
N GLU A 697 12.49 10.22 14.12
CA GLU A 697 11.91 10.78 12.89
C GLU A 697 12.56 12.12 12.51
N THR A 698 13.78 12.39 12.96
CA THR A 698 14.51 13.58 12.51
C THR A 698 15.24 13.33 11.19
N PRO A 699 15.22 14.30 10.26
CA PRO A 699 16.07 14.24 9.07
C PRO A 699 17.56 14.18 9.47
N PRO A 700 18.45 13.71 8.58
CA PRO A 700 19.89 13.65 8.85
C PRO A 700 20.43 14.97 9.36
N ASN A 701 21.30 14.91 10.37
CA ASN A 701 22.11 16.06 10.73
C ASN A 701 23.19 16.23 9.65
N TYR A 702 23.11 17.36 8.95
CA TYR A 702 23.95 17.68 7.82
C TYR A 702 25.18 18.47 8.27
N PHE A 703 26.36 17.97 7.94
CA PHE A 703 27.63 18.65 8.15
C PHE A 703 28.36 18.80 6.82
N LYS A 704 28.84 20.01 6.55
CA LYS A 704 29.65 20.32 5.36
C LYS A 704 31.03 20.76 5.80
N VAL A 705 32.06 20.10 5.31
CA VAL A 705 33.47 20.48 5.50
C VAL A 705 33.96 21.00 4.15
N ASP A 706 34.20 22.31 4.07
CA ASP A 706 34.51 23.01 2.81
C ASP A 706 35.96 22.83 2.34
N THR A 707 36.83 22.23 3.16
CA THR A 707 38.24 21.99 2.84
C THR A 707 38.51 20.51 2.57
N SER A 708 39.45 20.21 1.67
CA SER A 708 39.98 18.86 1.50
C SER A 708 40.61 18.41 2.81
N LEU A 709 40.22 17.25 3.36
CA LEU A 709 40.86 16.72 4.57
C LEU A 709 42.36 16.61 4.35
N GLU A 710 43.16 17.41 5.06
CA GLU A 710 44.61 17.28 5.07
C GLU A 710 45.05 16.17 6.05
N ASN A 711 44.31 16.02 7.16
CA ASN A 711 44.57 15.10 8.27
C ASN A 711 43.35 14.23 8.60
N ASP A 712 43.49 13.30 9.55
CA ASP A 712 42.37 12.50 10.07
C ASP A 712 41.30 13.38 10.74
N LEU A 713 40.03 12.98 10.62
CA LEU A 713 38.89 13.71 11.17
C LEU A 713 38.53 13.15 12.54
N GLN A 714 38.83 13.91 13.60
CA GLN A 714 38.40 13.58 14.96
C GLN A 714 37.05 14.24 15.25
N MET A 715 36.03 13.42 15.51
CA MET A 715 34.69 13.88 15.83
C MET A 715 34.41 13.63 17.32
N THR A 716 33.79 14.60 17.98
CA THR A 716 33.47 14.52 19.41
C THR A 716 32.02 14.89 19.66
N LEU A 717 31.27 14.01 20.31
CA LEU A 717 29.92 14.32 20.76
C LEU A 717 29.95 14.83 22.20
N ILE A 718 29.40 16.03 22.39
CA ILE A 718 29.39 16.76 23.65
C ILE A 718 27.93 16.97 24.06
N ARG A 719 27.59 16.62 25.29
CA ARG A 719 26.27 16.91 25.86
C ARG A 719 26.18 18.39 26.25
N GLU A 720 25.15 19.09 25.77
CA GLU A 720 25.06 20.54 25.94
C GLU A 720 24.85 20.95 27.41
N GLU A 721 24.08 20.17 28.18
CA GLU A 721 23.70 20.48 29.58
C GLU A 721 24.91 20.59 30.53
N ASP A 722 25.91 19.70 30.40
CA ASP A 722 27.04 19.62 31.33
C ASP A 722 28.41 19.58 30.65
N GLN A 723 28.45 19.81 29.33
CA GLN A 723 29.66 19.86 28.51
C GLN A 723 30.53 18.60 28.59
N LYS A 724 29.95 17.45 28.97
CA LYS A 724 30.68 16.18 29.00
C LYS A 724 30.76 15.56 27.61
N THR A 725 31.96 15.09 27.27
CA THR A 725 32.17 14.21 26.13
C THR A 725 31.51 12.86 26.39
N VAL A 726 30.59 12.49 25.50
CA VAL A 726 29.85 11.22 25.56
C VAL A 726 30.29 10.24 24.48
N TRP A 727 30.98 10.72 23.44
CA TRP A 727 31.57 9.86 22.41
C TRP A 727 32.70 10.59 21.67
N THR A 728 33.72 9.85 21.22
CA THR A 728 34.79 10.35 20.36
C THR A 728 35.16 9.27 19.35
N ALA A 729 35.34 9.66 18.09
CA ALA A 729 35.94 8.80 17.08
C ALA A 729 36.89 9.54 16.16
N THR A 730 37.82 8.79 15.58
CA THR A 730 38.75 9.28 14.57
C THR A 730 38.49 8.52 13.28
N ILE A 731 38.10 9.24 12.23
CA ILE A 731 37.94 8.69 10.88
C ILE A 731 39.21 9.00 10.11
N LYS A 732 39.87 7.94 9.62
CA LYS A 732 41.13 8.10 8.91
C LYS A 732 40.89 8.65 7.51
N LYS A 733 41.70 9.63 7.09
CA LYS A 733 41.62 10.19 5.73
C LYS A 733 41.71 9.10 4.65
N LYS A 734 42.64 8.14 4.83
CA LYS A 734 42.85 7.03 3.91
C LYS A 734 41.60 6.14 3.75
N GLU A 735 40.77 6.02 4.77
CA GLU A 735 39.53 5.24 4.72
C GLU A 735 38.47 5.98 3.88
N ILE A 736 38.34 7.30 4.07
CA ILE A 736 37.48 8.17 3.25
C ILE A 736 37.91 8.11 1.77
N ASP A 737 39.22 8.15 1.50
CA ASP A 737 39.75 8.06 0.13
C ASP A 737 39.41 6.71 -0.54
N LEU A 738 39.56 5.60 0.19
CA LEU A 738 39.33 4.24 -0.32
C LEU A 738 37.86 3.92 -0.61
N ILE A 739 36.94 4.50 0.17
CA ILE A 739 35.49 4.26 0.04
C ILE A 739 34.97 4.70 -1.34
N GLN A 740 35.45 5.82 -1.85
CA GLN A 740 35.04 6.35 -3.17
C GLN A 740 35.63 5.50 -4.31
N THR A 741 36.93 5.22 -4.28
CA THR A 741 37.64 4.45 -5.32
C THR A 741 37.00 3.07 -5.57
N LYS A 742 36.63 2.34 -4.52
CA LYS A 742 36.01 1.02 -4.66
C LYS A 742 34.64 1.03 -5.32
N LYS A 743 33.85 2.11 -5.19
CA LYS A 743 32.52 2.19 -5.81
C LYS A 743 32.59 2.72 -7.23
N ASP A 744 33.52 3.61 -7.55
CA ASP A 744 33.75 4.06 -8.93
C ASP A 744 34.20 2.86 -9.80
N GLU A 745 35.11 2.01 -9.29
CA GLU A 745 35.47 0.73 -9.90
C GLU A 745 34.26 -0.21 -10.04
N ALA A 746 33.38 -0.29 -9.04
CA ALA A 746 32.17 -1.12 -9.11
C ALA A 746 31.12 -0.58 -10.10
N CYS A 747 30.99 0.75 -10.21
CA CYS A 747 30.06 1.45 -11.09
C CYS A 747 30.39 1.19 -12.56
N LEU A 748 31.68 1.07 -12.86
CA LEU A 748 32.19 0.79 -14.20
C LEU A 748 31.94 -0.65 -14.71
N ASN A 749 31.35 -1.52 -13.89
CA ASN A 749 31.03 -2.90 -14.28
C ASN A 749 29.63 -3.06 -14.93
N SER A 750 28.84 -2.00 -15.05
CA SER A 750 27.49 -2.03 -15.66
C SER A 750 27.29 -0.86 -16.62
N GLU A 751 26.46 -1.01 -17.67
CA GLU A 751 26.19 0.08 -18.62
C GLU A 751 25.57 1.30 -17.93
N ALA A 752 24.58 1.09 -17.05
CA ALA A 752 23.95 2.16 -16.28
C ALA A 752 24.93 2.86 -15.31
N GLY A 753 25.91 2.13 -14.78
CA GLY A 753 26.95 2.71 -13.95
C GLY A 753 27.99 3.49 -14.74
N LYS A 754 28.40 3.00 -15.92
CA LYS A 754 29.27 3.72 -16.86
C LYS A 754 28.66 5.05 -17.33
N ALA A 755 27.38 5.05 -17.70
CA ALA A 755 26.67 6.28 -18.08
C ALA A 755 26.66 7.31 -16.95
N ARG A 756 26.37 6.86 -15.72
CA ARG A 756 26.38 7.70 -14.52
C ARG A 756 27.76 8.24 -14.17
N TYR A 757 28.80 7.43 -14.34
CA TYR A 757 30.19 7.86 -14.17
C TYR A 757 30.51 9.00 -15.15
N PHE A 758 30.15 8.86 -16.43
CA PHE A 758 30.33 9.94 -17.41
C PHE A 758 29.62 11.23 -16.98
N ASP A 759 28.34 11.15 -16.58
CA ASP A 759 27.57 12.34 -16.20
C ASP A 759 28.18 13.09 -14.99
N ASN A 760 28.79 12.35 -14.06
CA ASN A 760 29.43 12.91 -12.87
C ASN A 760 30.87 13.42 -13.11
N HIS A 761 31.62 12.78 -14.01
CA HIS A 761 33.08 12.97 -14.14
C HIS A 761 33.54 13.51 -15.50
N TRP A 762 32.64 13.86 -16.42
CA TRP A 762 33.04 14.42 -17.73
C TRP A 762 34.00 15.65 -17.66
N PRO A 763 34.00 16.54 -16.63
CA PRO A 763 35.00 17.60 -16.55
C PRO A 763 36.43 17.07 -16.31
N ASP A 764 36.55 15.98 -15.55
CA ASP A 764 37.82 15.33 -15.25
C ASP A 764 38.37 14.60 -16.50
N LEU A 765 37.46 13.98 -17.27
CA LEU A 765 37.79 13.33 -18.54
C LEU A 765 38.35 14.31 -19.58
N ILE A 766 37.91 15.56 -19.58
CA ILE A 766 38.47 16.61 -20.45
C ILE A 766 39.93 16.91 -20.11
N GLN A 767 40.31 16.81 -18.84
CA GLN A 767 41.66 17.13 -18.39
C GLN A 767 42.61 15.93 -18.47
N GLY A 768 42.11 14.71 -18.23
CA GLY A 768 42.97 13.53 -18.11
C GLY A 768 43.08 12.65 -19.36
N VAL A 769 42.33 12.93 -20.43
CA VAL A 769 42.42 12.16 -21.69
C VAL A 769 43.35 12.87 -22.67
N GLU A 770 44.49 12.25 -22.96
CA GLU A 770 45.51 12.83 -23.85
C GLU A 770 45.33 12.42 -25.33
N ASN A 771 45.01 11.14 -25.59
CA ASN A 771 44.91 10.58 -26.95
C ASN A 771 43.48 10.60 -27.50
N VAL A 772 42.97 11.81 -27.76
CA VAL A 772 41.57 12.04 -28.17
C VAL A 772 41.29 11.52 -29.60
N GLN A 773 42.31 11.44 -30.46
CA GLN A 773 42.17 10.96 -31.84
C GLN A 773 41.58 9.55 -31.90
N ILE A 774 42.08 8.63 -31.08
CA ILE A 774 41.62 7.23 -31.02
C ILE A 774 40.13 7.15 -30.65
N ILE A 775 39.69 8.05 -29.76
CA ILE A 775 38.30 8.16 -29.34
C ILE A 775 37.44 8.65 -30.50
N ALA A 776 37.86 9.73 -31.18
CA ALA A 776 37.16 10.27 -32.32
C ALA A 776 37.03 9.23 -33.45
N ASP A 777 38.09 8.48 -33.74
CA ASP A 777 38.11 7.40 -34.74
C ASP A 777 37.08 6.33 -34.41
N LYS A 778 37.06 5.84 -33.15
CA LYS A 778 36.11 4.82 -32.72
C LYS A 778 34.68 5.31 -32.68
N LEU A 779 34.43 6.54 -32.23
CA LEU A 779 33.10 7.14 -32.25
C LEU A 779 32.60 7.32 -33.69
N CYS A 780 33.47 7.69 -34.62
CA CYS A 780 33.14 7.83 -36.04
C CYS A 780 32.87 6.46 -36.70
N GLN A 781 33.72 5.45 -36.44
CA GLN A 781 33.51 4.07 -36.90
C GLN A 781 32.20 3.47 -36.39
N GLN A 782 31.80 3.82 -35.17
CA GLN A 782 30.52 3.39 -34.58
C GLN A 782 29.33 4.28 -34.96
N GLN A 783 29.52 5.26 -35.86
CA GLN A 783 28.50 6.21 -36.32
C GLN A 783 27.87 7.05 -35.18
N LEU A 784 28.60 7.23 -34.08
CA LEU A 784 28.17 8.05 -32.93
C LEU A 784 28.47 9.53 -33.14
N ILE A 785 29.40 9.86 -34.04
CA ILE A 785 29.67 11.21 -34.54
C ILE A 785 29.74 11.19 -36.07
N HIS A 786 29.31 12.28 -36.71
CA HIS A 786 29.32 12.43 -38.16
C HIS A 786 30.66 12.99 -38.68
N GLU A 787 30.91 12.86 -39.98
CA GLU A 787 32.18 13.24 -40.63
C GLU A 787 32.54 14.73 -40.45
N GLU A 788 31.54 15.60 -40.39
CA GLU A 788 31.70 17.04 -40.07
C GLU A 788 32.19 17.23 -38.63
N GLN A 789 31.57 16.56 -37.66
CA GLN A 789 31.96 16.62 -36.24
C GLN A 789 33.35 16.02 -36.02
N TYR A 790 33.65 14.91 -36.69
CA TYR A 790 34.98 14.29 -36.66
C TYR A 790 36.05 15.26 -37.19
N SER A 791 35.78 15.93 -38.31
CA SER A 791 36.69 16.94 -38.87
C SER A 791 36.91 18.10 -37.90
N GLU A 792 35.87 18.59 -37.22
CA GLU A 792 35.99 19.65 -36.21
C GLU A 792 36.76 19.21 -34.95
N ILE A 793 36.62 17.96 -34.54
CA ILE A 793 37.34 17.40 -33.38
C ILE A 793 38.84 17.28 -33.71
N THR A 794 39.17 16.74 -34.88
CA THR A 794 40.55 16.49 -35.34
C THR A 794 41.32 17.75 -35.73
N GLN A 795 40.64 18.83 -36.08
CA GLN A 795 41.25 20.14 -36.39
C GLN A 795 41.50 21.02 -35.15
N SER A 796 41.12 20.58 -33.95
CA SER A 796 41.30 21.40 -32.73
C SER A 796 42.78 21.48 -32.33
N LEU A 797 43.17 22.59 -31.71
CA LEU A 797 44.59 22.90 -31.44
C LEU A 797 45.16 22.14 -30.23
N THR A 798 44.29 21.63 -29.36
CA THR A 798 44.67 20.93 -28.12
C THR A 798 43.78 19.72 -27.87
N SER A 799 44.31 18.72 -27.17
CA SER A 799 43.55 17.54 -26.74
C SER A 799 42.36 17.93 -25.87
N GLN A 800 42.51 18.90 -24.96
CA GLN A 800 41.41 19.34 -24.10
C GLN A 800 40.27 20.00 -24.90
N GLU A 801 40.59 20.73 -25.97
CA GLU A 801 39.58 21.33 -26.85
C GLU A 801 38.85 20.28 -27.69
N SER A 802 39.58 19.32 -28.28
CA SER A 802 38.98 18.17 -28.96
C SER A 802 38.09 17.37 -28.01
N MET A 803 38.54 17.13 -26.78
CA MET A 803 37.84 16.35 -25.79
C MET A 803 36.58 17.05 -25.26
N ARG A 804 36.60 18.38 -25.12
CA ARG A 804 35.40 19.18 -24.84
C ARG A 804 34.33 18.99 -25.90
N LYS A 805 34.70 19.06 -27.18
CA LYS A 805 33.76 18.85 -28.29
C LYS A 805 33.15 17.45 -28.25
N ILE A 806 33.96 16.41 -27.96
CA ILE A 806 33.45 15.04 -27.76
C ILE A 806 32.45 15.00 -26.59
N CYS A 807 32.83 15.50 -25.41
CA CYS A 807 31.94 15.49 -24.25
C CYS A 807 30.64 16.26 -24.51
N ASP A 808 30.68 17.38 -25.22
CA ASP A 808 29.50 18.19 -25.57
C ASP A 808 28.54 17.47 -26.52
N ILE A 809 29.06 16.60 -27.38
CA ILE A 809 28.27 15.71 -28.22
C ILE A 809 27.69 14.59 -27.36
N ILE A 810 28.53 13.82 -26.66
CA ILE A 810 28.13 12.63 -25.89
C ILE A 810 27.12 12.97 -24.78
N ARG A 811 27.23 14.14 -24.13
CA ARG A 811 26.26 14.62 -23.12
C ARG A 811 24.83 14.77 -23.67
N LYS A 812 24.66 14.99 -24.97
CA LYS A 812 23.35 15.15 -25.62
C LYS A 812 22.75 13.81 -26.09
N HIS A 813 23.53 12.73 -26.01
CA HIS A 813 23.08 11.40 -26.37
C HIS A 813 22.50 10.62 -25.17
N ARG A 814 21.86 9.49 -25.48
CA ARG A 814 21.28 8.55 -24.51
C ARG A 814 22.36 7.82 -23.71
N ASP A 815 21.97 7.22 -22.59
CA ASP A 815 22.89 6.59 -21.63
C ASP A 815 23.69 5.42 -22.23
N ASP A 816 23.17 4.73 -23.25
CA ASP A 816 23.91 3.70 -24.00
C ASP A 816 25.16 4.28 -24.71
N VAL A 817 25.06 5.50 -25.23
CA VAL A 817 26.17 6.19 -25.90
C VAL A 817 27.21 6.66 -24.88
N LYS A 818 26.77 7.17 -23.72
CA LYS A 818 27.67 7.55 -22.61
C LYS A 818 28.42 6.33 -22.07
N ALA A 819 27.72 5.20 -21.90
CA ALA A 819 28.32 3.94 -21.44
C ALA A 819 29.34 3.38 -22.44
N LYS A 820 29.05 3.47 -23.75
CA LYS A 820 29.98 3.10 -24.82
C LYS A 820 31.22 3.98 -24.83
N PHE A 821 31.07 5.29 -24.67
CA PHE A 821 32.18 6.21 -24.58
C PHE A 821 33.13 5.85 -23.42
N ILE A 822 32.59 5.56 -22.22
CA ILE A 822 33.40 5.07 -21.09
C ILE A 822 34.05 3.71 -21.38
N SER A 823 33.35 2.81 -22.08
CA SER A 823 33.92 1.50 -22.48
C SER A 823 35.09 1.66 -23.44
N ILE A 824 35.03 2.61 -24.38
CA ILE A 824 36.15 2.94 -25.28
C ILE A 824 37.37 3.40 -24.49
N LEU A 825 37.19 4.27 -23.50
CA LEU A 825 38.28 4.72 -22.63
C LEU A 825 38.92 3.56 -21.85
N GLN A 826 38.13 2.59 -21.40
CA GLN A 826 38.61 1.38 -20.69
C GLN A 826 39.37 0.43 -21.60
N GLU A 827 38.79 0.09 -22.77
CA GLU A 827 39.37 -0.85 -23.74
C GLU A 827 40.72 -0.35 -24.25
N GLU A 828 40.79 0.93 -24.58
CA GLU A 828 41.99 1.56 -25.16
C GLU A 828 42.96 2.09 -24.09
N LYS A 829 42.62 1.93 -22.79
CA LYS A 829 43.42 2.40 -21.65
C LYS A 829 43.80 3.88 -21.75
N LEU A 830 42.86 4.70 -22.21
CA LEU A 830 43.06 6.13 -22.48
C LEU A 830 42.84 7.01 -21.26
N TYR A 831 42.34 6.43 -20.16
CA TYR A 831 42.08 7.12 -18.90
C TYR A 831 42.25 6.14 -17.73
N HIS A 832 42.90 6.58 -16.66
CA HIS A 832 42.92 5.84 -15.40
C HIS A 832 41.70 6.23 -14.58
N PHE A 833 40.75 5.29 -14.50
CA PHE A 833 39.53 5.42 -13.72
C PHE A 833 39.79 5.39 -12.22
#